data_AF-A6JPH0-F1
#
_entry.id   AF-A6JPH0-F1
#
_cell.length_a   1.000
_cell.length_b   1.000
_cell.length_c   1.000
_cell.angle_alpha   90.00
_cell.angle_beta   90.00
_cell.angle_gamma   90.00
#
_symmetry.space_group_name_H-M   'P 1'
#
loop_
_entity.id
_entity.type
_entity.pdbx_description
1 polymer ?
#
loop_
_entity_poly.entity_id
_entity_poly.type
_entity_poly.pdbx_seq_one_letter_code
_entity_poly.pdbx_strand_id
1 'polypeptide(L)'
;MVFAFESYSYDFARLCNFSIIRTLDGKLLHKYKHPAAVFGCDWSQNNKDMIATGCEDKHVRVFYVASSSNQPLKVFSGHTARVFHVKWSPLREGVLCSGSDDGSVRIWDYTQDACISILNGHTAPVRGLMWNTEIPYLLISGSWDYTIKVWDTRGGVCLDTVYDHGADVYDNAIEQASPPLLCGKASKDIKQEVEKLTCNPRVKKLRLFSECLSSPGGSDNLWNLVAVIKGQDDSLLPQNYYKGMMHLKHLIKFRTSEAQELTTIKMSKFGGGIGAPTKENKLKEAAEIHLRLGQIQRYCELMVELGEWDKALSVAPGVSVKYWRKLMQRRADQLIQEDKDDVIPYCIATGDVKKLVNFFVSRGQLKEALLVAQAACEGNMQSIHVSTPKGASYPDDVYKEDFNELLHKVINELAEWYFQDGRAVLAACCHLAVDDIELAMAYLIRGNELELAVSVGTVLGEPAAPAMHYALQLLARKCMMIPMCFPSVVYRNLAVDLLLMTPDREVHLIKLCAFYPGCIEEINDLHKKCNLPPAEECIQLAETAQADGNVYETIKYYLLSQEPEKALPIGIDFVKGCISNSNWTLDTVHPVLDLMTYIRTEKLLLHTCTEARNELLILCGYIGALLAIRRQYHSIVPALYEYTSQLLKRRVVSVPLKIEHLSEELDAWRACTQSTKQLSEDSPYVPPSDSQRTVYETLLKRLKEEPLKGITGPDYVTGTNLPSHSDIHISCLNGLKIQGPVYFLEDGKSAISLNDALMWAKVNPFSPLGTGIRLNPF
;
A
#
# COMPACT_ATOMS: atom_id res chain seq x y z
N MET A 1 21.67 -26.04 10.25
CA MET A 1 22.22 -26.80 11.40
C MET A 1 21.14 -26.87 12.45
N VAL A 2 20.75 -28.07 12.87
CA VAL A 2 19.65 -28.29 13.82
C VAL A 2 20.24 -28.41 15.22
N PHE A 3 19.68 -27.70 16.20
CA PHE A 3 19.94 -27.95 17.62
C PHE A 3 18.63 -28.26 18.33
N ALA A 4 18.55 -29.47 18.88
CA ALA A 4 17.50 -29.89 19.78
C ALA A 4 17.94 -29.56 21.22
N PHE A 5 17.21 -28.67 21.89
CA PHE A 5 17.06 -28.79 23.34
C PHE A 5 16.07 -29.94 23.56
N GLU A 6 16.53 -31.09 24.07
CA GLU A 6 15.61 -32.03 24.71
C GLU A 6 15.21 -31.43 26.07
N SER A 7 14.27 -30.48 26.07
CA SER A 7 13.49 -30.16 27.25
C SER A 7 12.10 -30.77 27.06
N TYR A 8 11.94 -32.01 27.52
CA TYR A 8 10.63 -32.56 27.80
C TYR A 8 9.90 -31.64 28.79
N SER A 9 8.60 -31.51 28.54
CA SER A 9 7.54 -30.88 29.32
C SER A 9 7.82 -30.67 30.82
N TYR A 10 7.28 -29.57 31.35
CA TYR A 10 7.41 -29.05 32.71
C TYR A 10 6.81 -29.91 33.84
N ASP A 11 6.76 -31.23 33.67
CA ASP A 11 6.53 -32.19 34.73
C ASP A 11 7.66 -33.23 34.65
N PHE A 12 8.63 -33.11 35.56
CA PHE A 12 9.88 -33.91 35.64
C PHE A 12 10.97 -33.62 34.57
N ALA A 13 11.37 -32.35 34.41
CA ALA A 13 12.57 -32.02 33.64
C ALA A 13 13.87 -32.38 34.41
N ARG A 14 14.54 -33.47 34.01
CA ARG A 14 16.00 -33.57 34.19
C ARG A 14 16.63 -32.48 33.31
N LEU A 15 16.85 -31.30 33.88
CA LEU A 15 17.57 -30.20 33.22
C LEU A 15 18.94 -30.70 32.72
N CYS A 16 19.11 -30.79 31.40
CA CYS A 16 20.35 -31.27 30.81
C CYS A 16 21.45 -30.21 30.93
N ASN A 17 22.56 -30.56 31.57
CA ASN A 17 23.75 -29.74 31.71
C ASN A 17 24.72 -29.91 30.53
N PHE A 18 24.20 -30.12 29.31
CA PHE A 18 25.01 -30.36 28.12
C PHE A 18 24.59 -29.48 26.96
N SER A 19 25.58 -28.99 26.21
CA SER A 19 25.39 -28.40 24.87
C SER A 19 25.88 -29.41 23.83
N ILE A 20 25.04 -29.75 22.84
CA ILE A 20 25.28 -30.85 21.90
C ILE A 20 25.31 -30.33 20.47
N ILE A 21 26.43 -30.48 19.76
CA ILE A 21 26.59 -30.11 18.35
C ILE A 21 26.47 -31.36 17.47
N ARG A 22 25.60 -31.34 16.46
CA ARG A 22 25.42 -32.41 15.45
C ARG A 22 25.54 -31.88 14.03
N THR A 23 25.97 -32.73 13.10
CA THR A 23 25.84 -32.45 11.66
C THR A 23 24.37 -32.52 11.22
N LEU A 24 24.06 -32.01 10.02
CA LEU A 24 22.73 -32.12 9.41
C LEU A 24 22.27 -33.58 9.26
N ASP A 25 23.21 -34.51 9.08
CA ASP A 25 22.96 -35.96 9.00
C ASP A 25 22.78 -36.63 10.38
N GLY A 26 22.73 -35.85 11.46
CA GLY A 26 22.50 -36.35 12.83
C GLY A 26 23.74 -36.88 13.56
N LYS A 27 24.94 -36.84 12.95
CA LYS A 27 26.19 -37.30 13.58
C LYS A 27 26.61 -36.33 14.70
N LEU A 28 26.87 -36.86 15.89
CA LEU A 28 27.39 -36.09 17.03
C LEU A 28 28.83 -35.61 16.75
N LEU A 29 29.04 -34.29 16.82
CA LEU A 29 30.35 -33.65 16.71
C LEU A 29 30.93 -33.36 18.10
N HIS A 30 30.22 -32.60 18.93
CA HIS A 30 30.70 -32.21 20.27
C HIS A 30 29.59 -32.29 21.32
N LYS A 31 29.99 -32.60 22.57
CA LYS A 31 29.12 -32.58 23.74
C LYS A 31 29.84 -31.86 24.89
N TYR A 32 29.53 -30.59 25.08
CA TYR A 32 30.10 -29.77 26.15
C TYR A 32 29.31 -29.96 27.44
N LYS A 33 30.00 -30.24 28.55
CA LYS A 33 29.39 -30.38 29.87
C LYS A 33 29.48 -29.05 30.62
N HIS A 34 28.35 -28.59 31.13
CA HIS A 34 28.22 -27.38 31.92
C HIS A 34 27.99 -27.72 33.41
N PRO A 35 28.30 -26.81 34.33
CA PRO A 35 28.02 -27.01 35.76
C PRO A 35 26.53 -27.06 36.09
N ALA A 36 25.69 -26.40 35.30
CA ALA A 36 24.24 -26.30 35.48
C ALA A 36 23.50 -26.29 34.13
N ALA A 37 22.19 -26.03 34.14
CA ALA A 37 21.37 -25.99 32.94
C ALA A 37 21.83 -24.89 31.97
N VAL A 38 21.78 -25.16 30.67
CA VAL A 38 22.07 -24.20 29.60
C VAL A 38 20.75 -23.77 28.99
N PHE A 39 20.51 -22.46 28.89
CA PHE A 39 19.23 -21.91 28.43
C PHE A 39 19.28 -21.33 27.02
N GLY A 40 20.45 -20.87 26.57
CA GLY A 40 20.59 -20.24 25.25
C GLY A 40 21.98 -20.42 24.69
N CYS A 41 22.07 -20.47 23.36
CA CYS A 41 23.33 -20.52 22.64
C CYS A 41 23.25 -19.74 21.32
N ASP A 42 24.40 -19.25 20.84
CA ASP A 42 24.49 -18.54 19.57
C ASP A 42 25.87 -18.74 18.92
N TRP A 43 25.87 -18.84 17.60
CA TRP A 43 27.09 -18.99 16.80
C TRP A 43 27.64 -17.63 16.39
N SER A 44 28.97 -17.51 16.37
CA SER A 44 29.60 -16.32 15.80
C SER A 44 29.42 -16.31 14.29
N GLN A 45 28.87 -15.21 13.77
CA GLN A 45 28.71 -14.98 12.33
C GLN A 45 30.07 -14.84 11.63
N ASN A 46 31.05 -14.24 12.33
CA ASN A 46 32.38 -13.96 11.78
C ASN A 46 33.33 -15.17 11.91
N ASN A 47 33.10 -16.05 12.89
CA ASN A 47 33.87 -17.27 13.08
C ASN A 47 32.95 -18.48 13.27
N LYS A 48 32.81 -19.28 12.21
CA LYS A 48 31.92 -20.46 12.17
C LYS A 48 32.30 -21.56 13.16
N ASP A 49 33.47 -21.49 13.77
CA ASP A 49 33.94 -22.45 14.77
C ASP A 49 33.76 -21.93 16.21
N MET A 50 33.07 -20.80 16.43
CA MET A 50 32.83 -20.26 17.76
C MET A 50 31.35 -20.27 18.14
N ILE A 51 31.06 -20.80 19.33
CA ILE A 51 29.72 -20.82 19.93
C ILE A 51 29.74 -20.22 21.32
N ALA A 52 28.76 -19.38 21.65
CA ALA A 52 28.55 -18.85 22.99
C ALA A 52 27.31 -19.48 23.62
N THR A 53 27.32 -19.61 24.95
CA THR A 53 26.27 -20.28 25.74
C THR A 53 25.98 -19.50 27.02
N GLY A 54 24.70 -19.40 27.37
CA GLY A 54 24.21 -18.85 28.63
C GLY A 54 23.78 -19.96 29.58
N CYS A 55 24.23 -19.89 30.84
CA CYS A 55 24.06 -20.95 31.82
C CYS A 55 23.34 -20.45 33.08
N GLU A 56 22.66 -21.36 33.76
CA GLU A 56 22.02 -21.13 35.05
C GLU A 56 23.01 -20.71 36.14
N ASP A 57 24.27 -21.12 36.01
CA ASP A 57 25.35 -20.76 36.92
C ASP A 57 25.83 -19.30 36.79
N LYS A 58 25.08 -18.46 36.07
CA LYS A 58 25.29 -17.01 35.92
C LYS A 58 26.46 -16.63 34.99
N HIS A 59 27.09 -17.61 34.34
CA HIS A 59 28.23 -17.37 33.46
C HIS A 59 27.85 -17.55 31.99
N VAL A 60 28.49 -16.75 31.14
CA VAL A 60 28.50 -16.95 29.70
C VAL A 60 29.78 -17.66 29.32
N ARG A 61 29.70 -18.70 28.48
CA ARG A 61 30.87 -19.46 28.02
C ARG A 61 30.98 -19.45 26.52
N VAL A 62 32.19 -19.25 26.02
CA VAL A 62 32.52 -19.35 24.60
C VAL A 62 33.37 -20.60 24.38
N PHE A 63 32.99 -21.41 23.39
CA PHE A 63 33.70 -22.63 22.99
C PHE A 63 34.22 -22.49 21.56
N TYR A 64 35.34 -23.14 21.30
CA TYR A 64 35.91 -23.26 19.96
C TYR A 64 35.76 -24.70 19.47
N VAL A 65 34.95 -24.89 18.44
CA VAL A 65 34.46 -26.18 17.96
C VAL A 65 35.52 -26.93 17.16
N ALA A 66 36.43 -26.23 16.48
CA ALA A 66 37.53 -26.89 15.77
C ALA A 66 38.59 -27.52 16.70
N SER A 67 38.56 -27.22 18.01
CA SER A 67 39.45 -27.85 18.99
C SER A 67 38.82 -29.12 19.57
N SER A 68 39.65 -30.14 19.84
CA SER A 68 39.23 -31.37 20.55
C SER A 68 39.03 -31.16 22.05
N SER A 69 39.29 -29.96 22.57
CA SER A 69 39.10 -29.62 23.98
C SER A 69 37.62 -29.40 24.32
N ASN A 70 37.17 -30.02 25.42
CA ASN A 70 35.84 -29.78 25.99
C ASN A 70 35.82 -28.63 27.00
N GLN A 71 36.93 -27.88 27.15
CA GLN A 71 37.00 -26.72 28.01
C GLN A 71 36.54 -25.47 27.26
N PRO A 72 35.82 -24.54 27.93
CA PRO A 72 35.48 -23.26 27.33
C PRO A 72 36.75 -22.46 27.03
N LEU A 73 36.78 -21.82 25.86
CA LEU A 73 37.83 -20.87 25.48
C LEU A 73 37.81 -19.65 26.41
N LYS A 74 36.61 -19.18 26.76
CA LYS A 74 36.38 -18.07 27.69
C LYS A 74 35.17 -18.30 28.59
N VAL A 75 35.27 -17.79 29.81
CA VAL A 75 34.20 -17.80 30.82
C VAL A 75 34.01 -16.36 31.30
N PHE A 76 32.89 -15.75 30.93
CA PHE A 76 32.53 -14.41 31.39
C PHE A 76 31.73 -14.49 32.68
N SER A 77 32.24 -13.87 33.73
CA SER A 77 31.60 -13.71 35.02
C SER A 77 31.12 -12.27 35.20
N GLY A 78 29.87 -12.07 35.61
CA GLY A 78 29.38 -10.74 35.98
C GLY A 78 27.86 -10.66 36.18
N HIS A 79 27.07 -11.54 35.57
CA HIS A 79 25.65 -11.65 35.91
C HIS A 79 25.45 -12.17 37.33
N THR A 80 24.40 -11.70 37.99
CA THR A 80 24.08 -12.05 39.38
C THR A 80 22.96 -13.09 39.49
N ALA A 81 22.28 -13.39 38.38
CA ALA A 81 21.29 -14.45 38.22
C ALA A 81 21.53 -15.23 36.91
N ARG A 82 20.66 -16.22 36.61
CA ARG A 82 20.80 -17.09 35.45
C ARG A 82 20.83 -16.30 34.14
N VAL A 83 21.69 -16.74 33.22
CA VAL A 83 21.77 -16.17 31.88
C VAL A 83 20.88 -16.98 30.94
N PHE A 84 19.89 -16.32 30.36
CA PHE A 84 18.87 -16.98 29.55
C PHE A 84 19.22 -16.93 28.05
N HIS A 85 19.60 -15.74 27.55
CA HIS A 85 20.01 -15.55 26.15
C HIS A 85 21.42 -14.99 26.02
N VAL A 86 22.08 -15.39 24.94
CA VAL A 86 23.36 -14.85 24.48
C VAL A 86 23.27 -14.65 22.97
N LYS A 87 23.78 -13.52 22.45
CA LYS A 87 23.80 -13.21 21.01
C LYS A 87 25.10 -12.55 20.58
N TRP A 88 25.75 -13.09 19.55
CA TRP A 88 26.89 -12.49 18.90
C TRP A 88 26.49 -11.26 18.09
N SER A 89 27.34 -10.23 18.11
CA SER A 89 27.17 -9.09 17.23
C SER A 89 27.48 -9.50 15.79
N PRO A 90 26.59 -9.22 14.82
CA PRO A 90 26.85 -9.52 13.41
C PRO A 90 27.87 -8.55 12.78
N LEU A 91 28.00 -7.34 13.32
CA LEU A 91 28.83 -6.27 12.74
C LEU A 91 30.11 -5.98 13.52
N ARG A 92 30.17 -6.38 14.79
CA ARG A 92 31.36 -6.18 15.63
C ARG A 92 31.99 -7.52 15.92
N GLU A 93 33.15 -7.74 15.29
CA GLU A 93 33.92 -8.95 15.52
C GLU A 93 34.26 -9.09 17.01
N GLY A 94 33.92 -10.24 17.55
CA GLY A 94 34.23 -10.61 18.91
C GLY A 94 33.43 -9.98 20.03
N VAL A 95 32.38 -9.23 19.69
CA VAL A 95 31.43 -8.71 20.66
C VAL A 95 30.20 -9.61 20.75
N LEU A 96 29.75 -9.89 21.97
CA LEU A 96 28.47 -10.56 22.22
C LEU A 96 27.68 -9.83 23.31
N CYS A 97 26.37 -10.06 23.37
CA CYS A 97 25.53 -9.63 24.47
C CYS A 97 24.88 -10.81 25.19
N SER A 98 24.52 -10.61 26.45
CA SER A 98 23.78 -11.59 27.24
C SER A 98 22.70 -10.94 28.09
N GLY A 99 21.57 -11.64 28.23
CA GLY A 99 20.37 -11.21 28.94
C GLY A 99 20.10 -12.18 30.08
N SER A 100 19.81 -11.62 31.25
CA SER A 100 19.78 -12.36 32.51
C SER A 100 18.51 -12.09 33.31
N ASP A 101 18.24 -13.00 34.25
CA ASP A 101 17.21 -12.85 35.27
C ASP A 101 17.49 -11.71 36.25
N ASP A 102 18.71 -11.17 36.26
CA ASP A 102 19.06 -10.01 37.08
C ASP A 102 18.56 -8.68 36.49
N GLY A 103 17.84 -8.72 35.36
CA GLY A 103 17.31 -7.54 34.69
C GLY A 103 18.36 -6.73 33.92
N SER A 104 19.61 -7.18 33.88
CA SER A 104 20.67 -6.51 33.11
C SER A 104 20.90 -7.17 31.75
N VAL A 105 21.29 -6.34 30.79
CA VAL A 105 21.91 -6.81 29.55
C VAL A 105 23.39 -6.44 29.60
N ARG A 106 24.27 -7.41 29.38
CA ARG A 106 25.72 -7.19 29.41
C ARG A 106 26.33 -7.39 28.04
N ILE A 107 27.29 -6.54 27.70
CA ILE A 107 28.06 -6.61 26.47
C ILE A 107 29.48 -7.06 26.82
N TRP A 108 29.95 -8.09 26.13
CA TRP A 108 31.26 -8.70 26.35
C TRP A 108 32.09 -8.61 25.08
N ASP A 109 33.39 -8.40 25.26
CA ASP A 109 34.38 -8.52 24.21
C ASP A 109 35.29 -9.70 24.54
N TYR A 110 35.29 -10.73 23.67
CA TYR A 110 36.12 -11.92 23.91
C TYR A 110 37.60 -11.65 23.73
N THR A 111 37.97 -10.61 22.97
CA THR A 111 39.37 -10.24 22.74
C THR A 111 39.96 -9.49 23.93
N GLN A 112 39.13 -8.71 24.65
CA GLN A 112 39.56 -7.87 25.77
C GLN A 112 39.31 -8.51 27.16
N ASP A 113 38.72 -9.71 27.20
CA ASP A 113 38.44 -10.50 28.41
C ASP A 113 37.64 -9.75 29.49
N ALA A 114 36.80 -8.80 29.07
CA ALA A 114 36.09 -7.90 29.97
C ALA A 114 34.64 -7.65 29.52
N CYS A 115 33.79 -7.34 30.50
CA CYS A 115 32.49 -6.74 30.27
C CYS A 115 32.70 -5.30 29.83
N ILE A 116 32.41 -4.98 28.56
CA ILE A 116 32.65 -3.65 28.00
C ILE A 116 31.50 -2.66 28.27
N SER A 117 30.28 -3.18 28.52
CA SER A 117 29.13 -2.34 28.87
C SER A 117 28.08 -3.13 29.65
N ILE A 118 27.38 -2.44 30.56
CA ILE A 118 26.25 -2.98 31.32
C ILE A 118 25.06 -2.05 31.06
N LEU A 119 24.01 -2.59 30.46
CA LEU A 119 22.78 -1.88 30.14
C LEU A 119 21.78 -2.14 31.25
N ASN A 120 21.61 -1.13 32.11
CA ASN A 120 20.69 -1.16 33.23
C ASN A 120 19.45 -0.34 32.90
N GLY A 121 18.27 -0.88 33.19
CA GLY A 121 17.02 -0.16 33.01
C GLY A 121 15.80 -1.06 32.92
N HIS A 122 15.97 -2.36 32.66
CA HIS A 122 14.88 -3.32 32.85
C HIS A 122 14.66 -3.60 34.34
N THR A 123 13.38 -3.78 34.72
CA THR A 123 12.98 -4.04 36.12
C THR A 123 12.58 -5.49 36.39
N ALA A 124 12.60 -6.32 35.37
CA ALA A 124 12.32 -7.76 35.44
C ALA A 124 13.25 -8.54 34.49
N PRO A 125 13.22 -9.88 34.53
CA PRO A 125 14.10 -10.74 33.73
C PRO A 125 14.10 -10.42 32.24
N VAL A 126 15.29 -10.37 31.64
CA VAL A 126 15.45 -10.14 30.19
C VAL A 126 15.29 -11.47 29.45
N ARG A 127 14.47 -11.47 28.40
CA ARG A 127 14.09 -12.67 27.62
C ARG A 127 14.30 -12.51 26.12
N GLY A 128 14.40 -11.29 25.61
CA GLY A 128 14.69 -11.01 24.21
C GLY A 128 16.01 -10.26 24.06
N LEU A 129 16.82 -10.66 23.08
CA LEU A 129 18.00 -9.93 22.65
C LEU A 129 18.14 -10.00 21.14
N MET A 130 18.32 -8.84 20.51
CA MET A 130 18.56 -8.74 19.08
C MET A 130 19.49 -7.57 18.76
N TRP A 131 20.56 -7.86 18.03
CA TRP A 131 21.42 -6.84 17.45
C TRP A 131 20.77 -6.26 16.20
N ASN A 132 20.93 -4.97 15.98
CA ASN A 132 20.70 -4.41 14.66
C ASN A 132 21.79 -4.91 13.70
N THR A 133 21.39 -5.35 12.51
CA THR A 133 22.27 -5.91 11.47
C THR A 133 22.91 -4.86 10.56
N GLU A 134 22.55 -3.58 10.72
CA GLU A 134 23.05 -2.43 9.94
C GLU A 134 23.82 -1.43 10.83
N ILE A 135 23.38 -1.23 12.08
CA ILE A 135 23.96 -0.30 13.04
C ILE A 135 24.73 -1.09 14.12
N PRO A 136 26.09 -1.09 14.13
CA PRO A 136 26.89 -2.00 14.96
C PRO A 136 26.68 -1.89 16.47
N TYR A 137 26.16 -0.74 16.93
CA TYR A 137 26.06 -0.39 18.34
C TYR A 137 24.63 -0.40 18.87
N LEU A 138 23.64 -0.63 18.01
CA LEU A 138 22.23 -0.63 18.38
C LEU A 138 21.80 -2.03 18.80
N LEU A 139 21.30 -2.15 20.02
CA LEU A 139 20.80 -3.40 20.59
C LEU A 139 19.35 -3.22 21.04
N ILE A 140 18.52 -4.23 20.80
CA ILE A 140 17.15 -4.28 21.29
C ILE A 140 17.05 -5.40 22.32
N SER A 141 16.44 -5.09 23.47
CA SER A 141 16.15 -6.09 24.50
C SER A 141 14.67 -6.08 24.88
N GLY A 142 14.12 -7.26 25.10
CA GLY A 142 12.77 -7.46 25.62
C GLY A 142 12.80 -8.09 27.00
N SER A 143 11.98 -7.59 27.91
CA SER A 143 11.92 -8.05 29.30
C SER A 143 10.49 -8.36 29.72
N TRP A 144 10.39 -9.18 30.77
CA TRP A 144 9.14 -9.41 31.50
C TRP A 144 8.64 -8.18 32.27
N ASP A 145 9.36 -7.05 32.26
CA ASP A 145 8.87 -5.77 32.80
C ASP A 145 7.90 -5.05 31.86
N TYR A 146 7.47 -5.75 30.82
CA TYR A 146 6.55 -5.30 29.78
C TYR A 146 7.12 -4.23 28.84
N THR A 147 8.45 -4.08 28.82
CA THR A 147 9.12 -3.11 27.95
C THR A 147 10.05 -3.79 26.95
N ILE A 148 10.10 -3.20 25.76
CA ILE A 148 11.24 -3.36 24.86
C ILE A 148 12.07 -2.09 24.92
N LYS A 149 13.38 -2.26 25.08
CA LYS A 149 14.33 -1.15 25.16
C LYS A 149 15.29 -1.21 23.99
N VAL A 150 15.50 -0.05 23.39
CA VAL A 150 16.51 0.18 22.36
C VAL A 150 17.70 0.84 23.02
N TRP A 151 18.90 0.31 22.78
CA TRP A 151 20.13 0.70 23.47
C TRP A 151 21.22 1.12 22.49
N ASP A 152 21.92 2.19 22.83
CA ASP A 152 23.26 2.45 22.29
C ASP A 152 24.30 1.80 23.21
N THR A 153 24.95 0.77 22.70
CA THR A 153 25.95 0.00 23.47
C THR A 153 27.29 0.71 23.65
N ARG A 154 27.56 1.83 22.95
CA ARG A 154 28.77 2.66 23.17
C ARG A 154 28.69 3.43 24.46
N GLY A 155 27.54 4.08 24.68
CA GLY A 155 27.28 4.91 25.86
C GLY A 155 26.58 4.15 26.99
N GLY A 156 26.04 2.96 26.72
CA GLY A 156 25.22 2.21 27.66
C GLY A 156 23.86 2.88 27.93
N VAL A 157 23.38 3.70 27.00
CA VAL A 157 22.19 4.54 27.17
C VAL A 157 20.98 3.89 26.49
N CYS A 158 19.83 3.90 27.18
CA CYS A 158 18.55 3.55 26.58
C CYS A 158 18.10 4.72 25.70
N LEU A 159 18.04 4.48 24.39
CA LEU A 159 17.61 5.48 23.41
C LEU A 159 16.09 5.61 23.38
N ASP A 160 15.40 4.48 23.51
CA ASP A 160 13.94 4.45 23.49
C ASP A 160 13.40 3.27 24.34
N THR A 161 12.20 3.45 24.89
CA THR A 161 11.47 2.42 25.62
C THR A 161 10.07 2.31 25.06
N VAL A 162 9.76 1.16 24.49
CA VAL A 162 8.44 0.81 23.99
C VAL A 162 7.68 0.08 25.09
N TYR A 163 6.53 0.64 25.47
CA TYR A 163 5.70 0.18 26.61
C TYR A 163 4.53 -0.72 26.20
N ASP A 164 4.58 -1.36 25.04
CA ASP A 164 3.44 -2.07 24.43
C ASP A 164 3.61 -3.60 24.37
N HIS A 165 4.53 -4.17 25.17
CA HIS A 165 4.80 -5.61 25.18
C HIS A 165 4.30 -6.28 26.46
N GLY A 166 3.10 -6.85 26.46
CA GLY A 166 2.62 -7.76 27.53
C GLY A 166 3.26 -9.15 27.39
N ALA A 167 3.99 -9.65 28.39
CA ALA A 167 4.85 -10.83 28.28
C ALA A 167 4.12 -12.14 27.95
N ASP A 168 4.55 -12.81 26.88
CA ASP A 168 5.34 -14.06 26.89
C ASP A 168 6.06 -14.17 25.53
N VAL A 169 7.39 -14.06 25.52
CA VAL A 169 8.18 -14.35 24.30
C VAL A 169 8.56 -15.82 24.35
N TYR A 170 7.59 -16.68 24.02
CA TYR A 170 7.89 -18.07 23.65
C TYR A 170 7.99 -18.16 22.13
N ASP A 171 9.03 -18.85 21.68
CA ASP A 171 9.08 -19.42 20.34
C ASP A 171 8.18 -20.68 20.35
N ASN A 172 6.93 -20.50 19.90
CA ASN A 172 5.92 -21.48 19.44
C ASN A 172 5.12 -22.36 20.44
N ALA A 173 3.77 -22.30 20.33
CA ALA A 173 2.85 -23.41 19.97
C ALA A 173 1.37 -23.02 20.27
N ILE A 174 0.53 -22.91 19.23
CA ILE A 174 -0.93 -22.68 19.38
C ILE A 174 -1.67 -24.01 19.42
N GLU A 175 -2.45 -24.24 20.47
CA GLU A 175 -3.45 -25.30 20.59
C GLU A 175 -4.72 -24.92 19.80
N GLN A 176 -5.33 -25.91 19.13
CA GLN A 176 -6.32 -25.78 18.04
C GLN A 176 -7.68 -25.11 18.35
N ALA A 177 -7.87 -24.45 19.48
CA ALA A 177 -9.16 -23.84 19.83
C ALA A 177 -9.08 -22.42 20.44
N SER A 178 -7.90 -21.88 20.70
CA SER A 178 -7.77 -20.49 21.14
C SER A 178 -7.67 -19.56 19.93
N PRO A 179 -8.50 -18.50 19.82
CA PRO A 179 -8.30 -17.47 18.79
C PRO A 179 -6.88 -16.90 18.93
N PRO A 180 -6.23 -16.44 17.84
CA PRO A 180 -4.92 -15.82 17.94
C PRO A 180 -5.01 -14.70 18.98
N LEU A 181 -4.22 -14.83 20.05
CA LEU A 181 -4.13 -13.81 21.08
C LEU A 181 -3.49 -12.58 20.44
N LEU A 182 -4.33 -11.68 19.95
CA LEU A 182 -3.94 -10.30 19.76
C LEU A 182 -3.44 -9.82 21.13
N CYS A 183 -2.26 -9.23 21.19
CA CYS A 183 -1.63 -8.75 22.43
C CYS A 183 -1.44 -7.24 22.36
N GLY A 184 -1.38 -6.57 23.52
CA GLY A 184 -1.23 -5.12 23.61
C GLY A 184 -2.54 -4.35 23.80
N LYS A 185 -2.43 -3.02 23.90
CA LYS A 185 -3.59 -2.15 24.20
C LYS A 185 -4.69 -2.26 23.15
N ALA A 186 -4.31 -2.25 21.86
CA ALA A 186 -5.26 -2.37 20.74
C ALA A 186 -6.09 -3.66 20.81
N SER A 187 -5.48 -4.78 21.19
CA SER A 187 -6.21 -6.05 21.40
C SER A 187 -7.21 -5.98 22.54
N LYS A 188 -6.80 -5.40 23.68
CA LYS A 188 -7.67 -5.25 24.85
C LYS A 188 -8.84 -4.33 24.52
N ASP A 189 -8.58 -3.24 23.80
CA ASP A 189 -9.60 -2.29 23.36
C ASP A 189 -10.56 -2.98 22.37
N ILE A 190 -10.05 -3.71 21.37
CA ILE A 190 -10.87 -4.51 20.45
C ILE A 190 -11.70 -5.54 21.22
N LYS A 191 -11.10 -6.31 22.15
CA LYS A 191 -11.80 -7.34 22.93
C LYS A 191 -12.91 -6.73 23.79
N GLN A 192 -12.61 -5.65 24.52
CA GLN A 192 -13.60 -4.95 25.34
C GLN A 192 -14.75 -4.39 24.51
N GLU A 193 -14.45 -3.80 23.34
CA GLU A 193 -15.48 -3.30 22.45
C GLU A 193 -16.28 -4.43 21.78
N VAL A 194 -15.64 -5.53 21.37
CA VAL A 194 -16.32 -6.73 20.83
C VAL A 194 -17.22 -7.40 21.87
N GLU A 195 -16.80 -7.46 23.14
CA GLU A 195 -17.57 -8.00 24.26
C GLU A 195 -18.76 -7.11 24.66
N LYS A 196 -18.66 -5.78 24.46
CA LYS A 196 -19.78 -4.84 24.67
C LYS A 196 -20.86 -4.96 23.60
N LEU A 197 -20.54 -5.45 22.40
CA LEU A 197 -21.47 -5.54 21.27
C LEU A 197 -22.37 -6.77 21.40
N THR A 198 -23.43 -6.67 22.21
CA THR A 198 -24.42 -7.73 22.47
C THR A 198 -25.34 -8.06 21.30
N CYS A 199 -25.38 -7.22 20.26
CA CYS A 199 -26.09 -7.47 19.01
C CYS A 199 -25.12 -7.32 17.84
N ASN A 200 -25.06 -8.35 16.99
CA ASN A 200 -24.02 -8.56 15.98
C ASN A 200 -23.84 -7.35 15.01
N PRO A 201 -22.74 -6.57 15.06
CA PRO A 201 -22.48 -5.53 14.08
C PRO A 201 -21.18 -5.90 13.36
N ARG A 202 -21.26 -6.88 12.45
CA ARG A 202 -20.14 -7.35 11.62
C ARG A 202 -19.32 -6.19 11.02
N VAL A 203 -19.99 -5.12 10.62
CA VAL A 203 -19.40 -3.87 10.11
C VAL A 203 -18.50 -3.17 11.13
N LYS A 204 -18.93 -3.05 12.39
CA LYS A 204 -18.12 -2.40 13.45
C LYS A 204 -16.87 -3.22 13.77
N LYS A 205 -17.00 -4.55 13.75
CA LYS A 205 -15.84 -5.45 13.93
C LYS A 205 -14.84 -5.27 12.80
N LEU A 206 -15.29 -5.32 11.55
CA LEU A 206 -14.44 -5.11 10.37
C LEU A 206 -13.72 -3.76 10.39
N ARG A 207 -14.45 -2.69 10.74
CA ARG A 207 -13.88 -1.36 10.93
C ARG A 207 -12.73 -1.38 11.95
N LEU A 208 -12.99 -1.85 13.17
CA LEU A 208 -11.98 -1.89 14.24
C LEU A 208 -10.75 -2.72 13.85
N PHE A 209 -10.95 -3.92 13.28
CA PHE A 209 -9.83 -4.75 12.83
C PHE A 209 -9.02 -4.08 11.73
N SER A 210 -9.68 -3.43 10.78
CA SER A 210 -9.00 -2.74 9.70
C SER A 210 -8.26 -1.49 10.17
N GLU A 211 -8.80 -0.71 11.11
CA GLU A 211 -8.11 0.46 11.69
C GLU A 211 -6.81 0.04 12.39
N CYS A 212 -6.80 -1.12 13.07
CA CYS A 212 -5.61 -1.64 13.74
C CYS A 212 -4.58 -2.30 12.81
N LEU A 213 -5.02 -2.90 11.70
CA LEU A 213 -4.14 -3.66 10.79
C LEU A 213 -3.70 -2.86 9.56
N SER A 214 -4.40 -1.77 9.22
CA SER A 214 -4.03 -0.89 8.12
C SER A 214 -2.83 0.00 8.49
N SER A 215 -2.03 0.35 7.49
CA SER A 215 -1.02 1.39 7.62
C SER A 215 -1.67 2.72 8.10
N PRO A 216 -0.97 3.54 8.92
CA PRO A 216 -1.47 4.85 9.32
C PRO A 216 -1.57 5.77 8.09
N GLY A 217 -2.74 5.79 7.45
CA GLY A 217 -2.87 6.39 6.11
C GLY A 217 -4.27 6.86 5.72
N GLY A 218 -5.24 6.87 6.64
CA GLY A 218 -6.59 7.39 6.39
C GLY A 218 -7.71 6.35 6.35
N SER A 219 -7.50 5.16 6.90
CA SER A 219 -8.54 4.12 7.05
C SER A 219 -9.76 4.63 7.82
N ASP A 220 -9.56 5.44 8.86
CA ASP A 220 -10.65 6.13 9.59
C ASP A 220 -11.52 6.98 8.65
N ASN A 221 -10.89 7.74 7.76
CA ASN A 221 -11.59 8.61 6.81
C ASN A 221 -12.37 7.78 5.79
N LEU A 222 -11.76 6.70 5.29
CA LEU A 222 -12.40 5.75 4.39
C LEU A 222 -13.67 5.17 5.02
N TRP A 223 -13.62 4.71 6.26
CA TRP A 223 -14.79 4.16 6.97
C TRP A 223 -15.87 5.19 7.25
N ASN A 224 -15.49 6.45 7.51
CA ASN A 224 -16.47 7.53 7.65
C ASN A 224 -17.20 7.77 6.32
N LEU A 225 -16.51 7.71 5.17
CA LEU A 225 -17.15 7.82 3.85
C LEU A 225 -18.05 6.62 3.55
N VAL A 226 -17.61 5.39 3.84
CA VAL A 226 -18.42 4.17 3.68
C VAL A 226 -19.70 4.25 4.51
N ALA A 227 -19.61 4.77 5.75
CA ALA A 227 -20.77 5.01 6.60
C ALA A 227 -21.77 6.01 5.97
N VAL A 228 -21.28 7.10 5.39
CA VAL A 228 -22.13 8.09 4.68
C VAL A 228 -22.80 7.49 3.45
N ILE A 229 -22.09 6.69 2.65
CA ILE A 229 -22.65 6.00 1.47
C ILE A 229 -23.76 5.03 1.88
N LYS A 230 -23.61 4.37 3.03
CA LYS A 230 -24.64 3.48 3.60
C LYS A 230 -25.80 4.19 4.30
N GLY A 231 -25.80 5.52 4.31
CA GLY A 231 -26.88 6.33 4.87
C GLY A 231 -26.89 6.40 6.39
N GLN A 232 -25.72 6.34 7.04
CA GLN A 232 -25.62 6.62 8.47
C GLN A 232 -25.97 8.08 8.77
N ASP A 233 -26.66 8.34 9.90
CA ASP A 233 -27.02 9.69 10.33
C ASP A 233 -25.80 10.60 10.53
N ASP A 234 -25.86 11.81 10.00
CA ASP A 234 -24.79 12.83 10.06
C ASP A 234 -24.33 13.12 11.49
N SER A 235 -25.21 12.99 12.49
CA SER A 235 -24.89 13.23 13.91
C SER A 235 -23.97 12.18 14.52
N LEU A 236 -23.83 11.02 13.90
CA LEU A 236 -23.00 9.91 14.37
C LEU A 236 -21.58 9.95 13.76
N LEU A 237 -21.27 10.95 12.92
CA LEU A 237 -19.94 11.12 12.35
C LEU A 237 -18.96 11.67 13.38
N PRO A 238 -17.70 11.21 13.38
CA PRO A 238 -16.69 11.69 14.33
C PRO A 238 -16.42 13.19 14.18
N GLN A 239 -16.10 13.87 15.29
CA GLN A 239 -15.71 15.29 15.26
C GLN A 239 -14.53 15.57 14.34
N ASN A 240 -13.63 14.60 14.12
CA ASN A 240 -12.47 14.75 13.22
C ASN A 240 -12.80 14.54 11.73
N TYR A 241 -14.07 14.25 11.36
CA TYR A 241 -14.45 13.98 9.97
C TYR A 241 -14.02 15.09 8.98
N TYR A 242 -14.08 16.35 9.41
CA TYR A 242 -13.70 17.49 8.58
C TYR A 242 -12.20 17.59 8.26
N LYS A 243 -11.34 16.86 8.99
CA LYS A 243 -9.89 16.85 8.74
C LYS A 243 -9.51 15.97 7.55
N GLY A 244 -10.39 15.05 7.15
CA GLY A 244 -10.19 14.15 6.02
C GLY A 244 -10.94 14.60 4.76
N MET A 245 -10.91 13.75 3.73
CA MET A 245 -11.74 13.92 2.54
C MET A 245 -13.22 13.75 2.91
N MET A 246 -14.04 14.77 2.65
CA MET A 246 -15.47 14.76 2.92
C MET A 246 -16.29 14.33 1.71
N HIS A 247 -17.45 13.74 1.97
CA HIS A 247 -18.42 13.39 0.94
C HIS A 247 -19.04 14.66 0.33
N LEU A 248 -19.37 14.66 -0.98
CA LEU A 248 -19.92 15.82 -1.69
C LEU A 248 -21.18 16.40 -1.00
N LYS A 249 -22.04 15.53 -0.48
CA LYS A 249 -23.24 15.87 0.33
C LYS A 249 -22.95 16.78 1.53
N HIS A 250 -21.77 16.64 2.14
CA HIS A 250 -21.39 17.36 3.37
C HIS A 250 -20.45 18.53 3.12
N LEU A 251 -19.67 18.48 2.04
CA LEU A 251 -18.63 19.47 1.74
C LEU A 251 -19.17 20.91 1.75
N ILE A 252 -20.24 21.19 1.01
CA ILE A 252 -20.82 22.55 0.93
C ILE A 252 -21.39 22.99 2.29
N LYS A 253 -22.14 22.11 2.96
CA LYS A 253 -22.75 22.39 4.26
C LYS A 253 -21.68 22.70 5.31
N PHE A 254 -20.65 21.88 5.37
CA PHE A 254 -19.55 22.03 6.33
C PHE A 254 -18.75 23.30 6.06
N ARG A 255 -18.32 23.55 4.82
CA ARG A 255 -17.60 24.79 4.46
C ARG A 255 -18.43 26.04 4.75
N THR A 256 -19.75 25.97 4.56
CA THR A 256 -20.64 27.07 4.94
C THR A 256 -20.67 27.28 6.46
N SER A 257 -20.74 26.20 7.25
CA SER A 257 -20.71 26.27 8.72
C SER A 257 -19.36 26.78 9.26
N GLU A 258 -18.24 26.31 8.70
CA GLU A 258 -16.89 26.77 9.02
C GLU A 258 -16.74 28.27 8.79
N ALA A 259 -17.21 28.76 7.64
CA ALA A 259 -17.23 30.20 7.36
C ALA A 259 -18.10 30.97 8.38
N GLN A 260 -19.26 30.44 8.76
CA GLN A 260 -20.11 31.04 9.79
C GLN A 260 -19.44 31.06 11.16
N GLU A 261 -18.75 29.99 11.58
CA GLU A 261 -17.99 29.94 12.82
C GLU A 261 -16.88 30.99 12.86
N LEU A 262 -16.09 31.09 11.78
CA LEU A 262 -15.05 32.10 11.65
C LEU A 262 -15.59 33.53 11.78
N THR A 263 -16.84 33.78 11.35
CA THR A 263 -17.50 35.09 11.53
C THR A 263 -18.11 35.31 12.92
N THR A 264 -18.48 34.25 13.66
CA THR A 264 -19.27 34.35 14.89
C THR A 264 -18.49 34.25 16.19
N ILE A 265 -17.23 33.79 16.16
CA ILE A 265 -16.41 33.62 17.38
C ILE A 265 -16.29 34.95 18.14
N LYS A 266 -17.05 35.06 19.23
CA LYS A 266 -16.94 36.13 20.24
C LYS A 266 -15.71 35.88 21.11
N MET A 267 -14.84 36.89 21.16
CA MET A 267 -13.52 36.98 21.81
C MET A 267 -13.49 36.63 23.31
N SER A 268 -13.73 35.38 23.71
CA SER A 268 -13.67 35.02 25.14
C SER A 268 -12.87 33.76 25.48
N LYS A 269 -12.37 32.98 24.50
CA LYS A 269 -11.78 31.66 24.79
C LYS A 269 -10.32 31.43 24.42
N PHE A 270 -9.58 32.40 23.88
CA PHE A 270 -8.16 32.15 23.54
C PHE A 270 -7.23 33.26 24.04
N GLY A 271 -6.28 32.85 24.89
CA GLY A 271 -5.20 33.69 25.39
C GLY A 271 -4.27 34.11 24.27
N GLY A 272 -3.82 35.36 24.33
CA GLY A 272 -2.91 36.00 23.36
C GLY A 272 -1.52 35.38 23.35
N GLY A 273 -1.39 34.20 22.74
CA GLY A 273 -0.10 33.66 22.32
C GLY A 273 0.39 34.39 21.07
N ILE A 274 1.71 34.64 21.00
CA ILE A 274 2.39 35.15 19.81
C ILE A 274 2.15 34.16 18.67
N GLY A 275 1.34 34.55 17.67
CA GLY A 275 0.95 33.70 16.54
C GLY A 275 -0.55 33.37 16.44
N ALA A 276 -1.39 33.81 17.38
CA ALA A 276 -2.84 33.64 17.26
C ALA A 276 -3.40 34.48 16.10
N PRO A 277 -4.21 33.90 15.18
CA PRO A 277 -4.74 34.62 14.02
C PRO A 277 -5.61 35.81 14.48
N THR A 278 -5.30 36.99 13.95
CA THR A 278 -6.05 38.22 14.23
C THR A 278 -7.49 38.10 13.75
N LYS A 279 -8.38 38.91 14.32
CA LYS A 279 -9.79 39.00 13.87
C LYS A 279 -9.89 39.23 12.36
N GLU A 280 -9.01 40.07 11.84
CA GLU A 280 -8.94 40.40 10.42
C GLU A 280 -8.61 39.17 9.56
N ASN A 281 -7.64 38.36 9.98
CA ASN A 281 -7.25 37.15 9.25
C ASN A 281 -8.38 36.11 9.17
N LYS A 282 -9.13 35.91 10.28
CA LYS A 282 -10.27 34.99 10.30
C LYS A 282 -11.43 35.44 9.41
N LEU A 283 -11.69 36.75 9.38
CA LEU A 283 -12.72 37.31 8.50
C LEU A 283 -12.31 37.21 7.02
N LYS A 284 -11.01 37.39 6.70
CA LYS A 284 -10.47 37.17 5.36
C LYS A 284 -10.63 35.71 4.93
N GLU A 285 -10.30 34.76 5.81
CA GLU A 285 -10.47 33.32 5.57
C GLU A 285 -11.95 32.95 5.37
N ALA A 286 -12.86 33.47 6.21
CA ALA A 286 -14.30 33.27 6.04
C ALA A 286 -14.82 33.84 4.70
N ALA A 287 -14.36 35.03 4.33
CA ALA A 287 -14.72 35.66 3.07
C ALA A 287 -14.28 34.79 1.88
N GLU A 288 -13.05 34.28 1.89
CA GLU A 288 -12.53 33.41 0.85
C GLU A 288 -13.35 32.11 0.70
N ILE A 289 -13.76 31.50 1.80
CA ILE A 289 -14.64 30.32 1.77
C ILE A 289 -15.99 30.67 1.12
N HIS A 290 -16.63 31.78 1.53
CA HIS A 290 -17.89 32.23 0.93
C HIS A 290 -17.76 32.52 -0.58
N LEU A 291 -16.62 33.08 -1.01
CA LEU A 291 -16.34 33.33 -2.42
C LEU A 291 -16.25 32.00 -3.21
N ARG A 292 -15.50 31.02 -2.70
CA ARG A 292 -15.38 29.68 -3.32
C ARG A 292 -16.71 28.94 -3.41
N LEU A 293 -17.61 29.17 -2.45
CA LEU A 293 -18.97 28.60 -2.44
C LEU A 293 -19.96 29.36 -3.35
N GLY A 294 -19.54 30.43 -4.02
CA GLY A 294 -20.42 31.27 -4.85
C GLY A 294 -21.37 32.16 -4.05
N GLN A 295 -21.19 32.29 -2.73
CA GLN A 295 -21.99 33.15 -1.86
C GLN A 295 -21.48 34.60 -1.89
N ILE A 296 -21.56 35.21 -3.08
CA ILE A 296 -20.92 36.50 -3.40
C ILE A 296 -21.43 37.64 -2.49
N GLN A 297 -22.73 37.65 -2.15
CA GLN A 297 -23.28 38.68 -1.27
C GLN A 297 -22.58 38.69 0.09
N ARG A 298 -22.39 37.51 0.69
CA ARG A 298 -21.76 37.36 2.00
C ARG A 298 -20.28 37.72 1.96
N TYR A 299 -19.59 37.37 0.87
CA TYR A 299 -18.22 37.83 0.61
C TYR A 299 -18.12 39.35 0.60
N CYS A 300 -18.96 40.04 -0.17
CA CYS A 300 -18.95 41.50 -0.25
C CYS A 300 -19.21 42.16 1.12
N GLU A 301 -20.14 41.63 1.92
CA GLU A 301 -20.41 42.12 3.28
C GLU A 301 -19.15 42.04 4.18
N LEU A 302 -18.46 40.90 4.18
CA LEU A 302 -17.25 40.70 4.98
C LEU A 302 -16.08 41.56 4.49
N MET A 303 -15.91 41.72 3.18
CA MET A 303 -14.86 42.57 2.62
C MET A 303 -15.09 44.06 2.94
N VAL A 304 -16.35 44.50 3.01
CA VAL A 304 -16.69 45.85 3.50
C VAL A 304 -16.38 46.01 4.99
N GLU A 305 -16.64 45.01 5.83
CA GLU A 305 -16.25 45.03 7.25
C GLU A 305 -14.73 45.11 7.44
N LEU A 306 -13.96 44.53 6.52
CA LEU A 306 -12.50 44.58 6.48
C LEU A 306 -11.94 45.90 5.89
N GLY A 307 -12.80 46.76 5.32
CA GLY A 307 -12.38 47.99 4.65
C GLY A 307 -11.79 47.79 3.24
N GLU A 308 -11.90 46.59 2.68
CA GLU A 308 -11.35 46.17 1.38
C GLU A 308 -12.41 46.38 0.27
N TRP A 309 -12.78 47.64 0.05
CA TRP A 309 -13.89 48.02 -0.83
C TRP A 309 -13.68 47.65 -2.30
N ASP A 310 -12.45 47.76 -2.81
CA ASP A 310 -12.15 47.50 -4.22
C ASP A 310 -12.43 46.03 -4.59
N LYS A 311 -12.07 45.10 -3.70
CA LYS A 311 -12.34 43.67 -3.84
C LYS A 311 -13.84 43.35 -3.71
N ALA A 312 -14.55 44.05 -2.84
CA ALA A 312 -16.01 43.87 -2.70
C ALA A 312 -16.76 44.34 -3.96
N LEU A 313 -16.33 45.48 -4.53
CA LEU A 313 -16.99 46.12 -5.67
C LEU A 313 -16.71 45.42 -7.01
N SER A 314 -15.57 44.75 -7.15
CA SER A 314 -15.25 43.98 -8.36
C SER A 314 -16.16 42.76 -8.54
N VAL A 315 -16.55 42.09 -7.45
CA VAL A 315 -17.38 40.88 -7.49
C VAL A 315 -18.88 41.18 -7.32
N ALA A 316 -19.25 42.34 -6.76
CA ALA A 316 -20.64 42.73 -6.49
C ALA A 316 -21.61 42.67 -7.71
N PRO A 317 -21.20 42.92 -8.97
CA PRO A 317 -22.07 42.71 -10.13
C PRO A 317 -22.58 41.27 -10.26
N GLY A 318 -21.82 40.28 -9.76
CA GLY A 318 -22.19 38.87 -9.74
C GLY A 318 -23.38 38.54 -8.83
N VAL A 319 -23.73 39.42 -7.88
CA VAL A 319 -24.99 39.32 -7.11
C VAL A 319 -26.14 39.94 -7.92
N SER A 320 -25.99 41.22 -8.27
CA SER A 320 -26.84 41.95 -9.21
C SER A 320 -26.30 43.36 -9.43
N VAL A 321 -26.59 43.95 -10.58
CA VAL A 321 -26.28 45.37 -10.88
C VAL A 321 -26.95 46.32 -9.87
N LYS A 322 -28.12 45.95 -9.33
CA LYS A 322 -28.81 46.73 -8.27
C LYS A 322 -28.04 46.70 -6.95
N TYR A 323 -27.52 45.53 -6.56
CA TYR A 323 -26.69 45.38 -5.36
C TYR A 323 -25.39 46.17 -5.47
N TRP A 324 -24.69 46.01 -6.60
CA TRP A 324 -23.48 46.78 -6.89
C TRP A 324 -23.70 48.29 -6.78
N ARG A 325 -24.78 48.82 -7.38
CA ARG A 325 -25.10 50.26 -7.28
C ARG A 325 -25.29 50.73 -5.84
N LYS A 326 -26.01 49.96 -5.02
CA LYS A 326 -26.22 50.28 -3.59
C LYS A 326 -24.90 50.27 -2.82
N LEU A 327 -24.00 49.32 -3.13
CA LEU A 327 -22.70 49.19 -2.48
C LEU A 327 -21.77 50.36 -2.87
N MET A 328 -21.75 50.73 -4.15
CA MET A 328 -21.04 51.90 -4.67
C MET A 328 -21.52 53.20 -4.02
N GLN A 329 -22.84 53.39 -3.90
CA GLN A 329 -23.44 54.55 -3.23
C GLN A 329 -23.01 54.62 -1.75
N ARG A 330 -23.02 53.48 -1.05
CA ARG A 330 -22.58 53.42 0.36
C ARG A 330 -21.10 53.80 0.51
N ARG A 331 -20.23 53.35 -0.41
CA ARG A 331 -18.80 53.71 -0.42
C ARG A 331 -18.60 55.20 -0.71
N ALA A 332 -19.32 55.74 -1.69
CA ALA A 332 -19.29 57.16 -2.02
C ALA A 332 -19.71 58.02 -0.81
N ASP A 333 -20.80 57.65 -0.13
CA ASP A 333 -21.27 58.37 1.06
C ASP A 333 -20.23 58.35 2.21
N GLN A 334 -19.51 57.24 2.40
CA GLN A 334 -18.41 57.17 3.38
C GLN A 334 -17.22 58.07 2.98
N LEU A 335 -16.80 58.03 1.72
CA LEU A 335 -15.67 58.83 1.23
C LEU A 335 -15.97 60.34 1.23
N ILE A 336 -17.23 60.73 1.06
CA ILE A 336 -17.70 62.11 1.22
C ILE A 336 -17.54 62.57 2.68
N GLN A 337 -17.86 61.71 3.65
CA GLN A 337 -17.68 62.02 5.08
C GLN A 337 -16.20 62.12 5.47
N GLU A 338 -15.35 61.32 4.83
CA GLU A 338 -13.89 61.34 5.03
C GLU A 338 -13.18 62.46 4.25
N ASP A 339 -13.92 63.22 3.44
CA ASP A 339 -13.42 64.28 2.58
C ASP A 339 -12.25 63.84 1.69
N LYS A 340 -12.42 62.73 0.94
CA LYS A 340 -11.42 62.20 0.00
C LYS A 340 -11.83 62.37 -1.47
N ASP A 341 -10.86 62.63 -2.35
CA ASP A 341 -11.08 62.78 -3.80
C ASP A 341 -11.53 61.47 -4.48
N ASP A 342 -11.30 60.33 -3.83
CA ASP A 342 -11.68 58.99 -4.30
C ASP A 342 -13.18 58.84 -4.54
N VAL A 343 -14.04 59.76 -4.07
CA VAL A 343 -15.50 59.79 -4.31
C VAL A 343 -15.86 59.87 -5.80
N ILE A 344 -15.05 60.59 -6.60
CA ILE A 344 -15.41 61.03 -7.95
C ILE A 344 -15.76 59.83 -8.86
N PRO A 345 -14.92 58.78 -8.99
CA PRO A 345 -15.25 57.61 -9.79
C PRO A 345 -16.55 56.90 -9.36
N TYR A 346 -16.82 56.81 -8.06
CA TYR A 346 -17.99 56.10 -7.54
C TYR A 346 -19.30 56.83 -7.85
N CYS A 347 -19.31 58.16 -7.75
CA CYS A 347 -20.47 58.99 -8.08
C CYS A 347 -20.76 59.02 -9.59
N ILE A 348 -19.71 59.07 -10.42
CA ILE A 348 -19.86 58.99 -11.88
C ILE A 348 -20.43 57.64 -12.29
N ALA A 349 -19.89 56.53 -11.75
CA ALA A 349 -20.33 55.18 -12.07
C ALA A 349 -21.78 54.86 -11.62
N THR A 350 -22.25 55.49 -10.54
CA THR A 350 -23.63 55.36 -10.06
C THR A 350 -24.60 56.31 -10.77
N GLY A 351 -24.11 57.37 -11.40
CA GLY A 351 -24.90 58.41 -12.05
C GLY A 351 -25.50 59.43 -11.07
N ASP A 352 -25.04 59.49 -9.82
CA ASP A 352 -25.55 60.39 -8.78
C ASP A 352 -24.91 61.79 -8.86
N VAL A 353 -25.16 62.49 -9.98
CA VAL A 353 -24.60 63.81 -10.32
C VAL A 353 -24.86 64.84 -9.20
N LYS A 354 -26.05 64.84 -8.61
CA LYS A 354 -26.44 65.80 -7.57
C LYS A 354 -25.55 65.71 -6.33
N LYS A 355 -25.17 64.49 -5.92
CA LYS A 355 -24.28 64.29 -4.76
C LYS A 355 -22.86 64.78 -5.08
N LEU A 356 -22.37 64.52 -6.29
CA LEU A 356 -21.04 64.94 -6.73
C LEU A 356 -20.91 66.47 -6.85
N VAL A 357 -21.92 67.13 -7.41
CA VAL A 357 -21.96 68.61 -7.49
C VAL A 357 -21.98 69.22 -6.09
N ASN A 358 -22.79 68.69 -5.17
CA ASN A 358 -22.83 69.16 -3.79
C ASN A 358 -21.49 68.97 -3.06
N PHE A 359 -20.78 67.87 -3.32
CA PHE A 359 -19.44 67.62 -2.78
C PHE A 359 -18.44 68.70 -3.23
N PHE A 360 -18.35 69.00 -4.53
CA PHE A 360 -17.48 70.06 -5.04
C PHE A 360 -17.87 71.46 -4.55
N VAL A 361 -19.17 71.75 -4.44
CA VAL A 361 -19.67 73.03 -3.89
C VAL A 361 -19.28 73.18 -2.41
N SER A 362 -19.40 72.12 -1.60
CA SER A 362 -19.02 72.17 -0.17
C SER A 362 -17.55 72.44 0.07
N ARG A 363 -16.69 72.14 -0.92
CA ARG A 363 -15.24 72.41 -0.91
C ARG A 363 -14.85 73.75 -1.53
N GLY A 364 -15.81 74.53 -2.02
CA GLY A 364 -15.55 75.77 -2.76
C GLY A 364 -14.96 75.57 -4.17
N GLN A 365 -14.94 74.33 -4.68
CA GLN A 365 -14.46 73.98 -6.02
C GLN A 365 -15.56 74.20 -7.08
N LEU A 366 -16.01 75.45 -7.21
CA LEU A 366 -17.17 75.80 -8.06
C LEU A 366 -16.93 75.55 -9.56
N LYS A 367 -15.67 75.58 -10.02
CA LYS A 367 -15.31 75.30 -11.42
C LYS A 367 -15.53 73.82 -11.78
N GLU A 368 -15.13 72.91 -10.89
CA GLU A 368 -15.36 71.47 -11.05
C GLU A 368 -16.86 71.12 -10.92
N ALA A 369 -17.56 71.77 -9.99
CA ALA A 369 -19.00 71.63 -9.85
C ALA A 369 -19.76 72.05 -11.13
N LEU A 370 -19.35 73.15 -11.77
CA LEU A 370 -19.90 73.63 -13.04
C LEU A 370 -19.64 72.62 -14.17
N LEU A 371 -18.41 72.11 -14.27
CA LEU A 371 -18.01 71.12 -15.28
C LEU A 371 -18.86 69.85 -15.19
N VAL A 372 -19.00 69.29 -13.98
CA VAL A 372 -19.82 68.09 -13.74
C VAL A 372 -21.30 68.36 -14.03
N ALA A 373 -21.84 69.52 -13.63
CA ALA A 373 -23.22 69.89 -13.94
C ALA A 373 -23.46 70.02 -15.45
N GLN A 374 -22.52 70.63 -16.20
CA GLN A 374 -22.60 70.75 -17.64
C GLN A 374 -22.49 69.37 -18.34
N ALA A 375 -21.52 68.54 -17.94
CA ALA A 375 -21.34 67.20 -18.48
C ALA A 375 -22.58 66.31 -18.26
N ALA A 376 -23.32 66.50 -17.17
CA ALA A 376 -24.60 65.83 -16.93
C ALA A 376 -25.71 66.33 -17.88
N CYS A 377 -25.78 67.65 -18.13
CA CYS A 377 -26.73 68.23 -19.08
C CYS A 377 -26.47 67.77 -20.53
N GLU A 378 -25.21 67.52 -20.89
CA GLU A 378 -24.80 66.98 -22.20
C GLU A 378 -25.06 65.46 -22.33
N GLY A 379 -25.51 64.79 -21.28
CA GLY A 379 -25.84 63.37 -21.29
C GLY A 379 -24.64 62.42 -21.18
N ASN A 380 -23.46 62.93 -20.79
CA ASN A 380 -22.23 62.13 -20.64
C ASN A 380 -22.23 61.28 -19.36
N MET A 381 -23.12 61.57 -18.40
CA MET A 381 -23.30 60.80 -17.16
C MET A 381 -24.66 60.07 -17.18
N GLN A 382 -24.73 58.94 -17.87
CA GLN A 382 -25.91 58.08 -17.88
C GLN A 382 -25.84 57.06 -16.74
N SER A 383 -26.94 56.89 -16.01
CA SER A 383 -27.08 55.74 -15.11
C SER A 383 -27.10 54.47 -15.95
N ILE A 384 -26.48 53.38 -15.47
CA ILE A 384 -26.56 52.07 -16.14
C ILE A 384 -28.06 51.67 -16.22
N HIS A 385 -28.68 51.88 -17.38
CA HIS A 385 -30.04 51.45 -17.66
C HIS A 385 -30.00 50.01 -18.14
N VAL A 386 -30.61 49.10 -17.37
CA VAL A 386 -30.89 47.74 -17.83
C VAL A 386 -32.09 47.83 -18.78
N SER A 387 -31.86 48.21 -20.03
CA SER A 387 -32.79 47.86 -21.09
C SER A 387 -32.54 46.40 -21.43
N THR A 388 -33.44 45.51 -21.00
CA THR A 388 -33.52 44.15 -21.54
C THR A 388 -33.64 44.25 -23.06
N PRO A 389 -32.70 43.69 -23.85
CA PRO A 389 -32.93 43.52 -25.27
C PRO A 389 -34.10 42.54 -25.41
N LYS A 390 -35.24 43.01 -25.90
CA LYS A 390 -36.26 42.13 -26.46
C LYS A 390 -35.63 41.49 -27.70
N GLY A 391 -35.51 40.16 -27.70
CA GLY A 391 -35.30 39.37 -28.91
C GLY A 391 -33.85 39.25 -29.36
N ALA A 392 -33.07 38.45 -28.64
CA ALA A 392 -32.11 37.57 -29.27
C ALA A 392 -32.15 36.27 -28.47
N SER A 393 -32.96 35.32 -28.92
CA SER A 393 -32.82 33.92 -28.54
C SER A 393 -31.49 33.45 -29.09
N TYR A 394 -30.40 33.73 -28.36
CA TYR A 394 -29.20 32.93 -28.47
C TYR A 394 -29.59 31.50 -28.05
N PRO A 395 -29.15 30.45 -28.75
CA PRO A 395 -29.43 29.10 -28.33
C PRO A 395 -28.69 28.88 -27.01
N ASP A 396 -29.43 28.92 -25.90
CA ASP A 396 -28.99 28.65 -24.52
C ASP A 396 -28.46 27.20 -24.33
N ASP A 397 -28.33 26.43 -25.41
CA ASP A 397 -27.99 25.01 -25.41
C ASP A 397 -26.52 24.70 -25.75
N VAL A 398 -25.64 25.71 -25.94
CA VAL A 398 -24.24 25.46 -26.40
C VAL A 398 -23.19 25.44 -25.29
N TYR A 399 -23.52 25.81 -24.03
CA TYR A 399 -22.56 25.79 -22.91
C TYR A 399 -23.15 25.24 -21.61
N LYS A 400 -23.79 24.07 -21.68
CA LYS A 400 -23.80 23.18 -20.52
C LYS A 400 -22.57 22.29 -20.62
N GLU A 401 -21.39 22.83 -20.31
CA GLU A 401 -20.33 21.95 -19.82
C GLU A 401 -20.93 21.22 -18.61
N ASP A 402 -20.96 19.89 -18.66
CA ASP A 402 -21.45 19.11 -17.54
C ASP A 402 -20.47 19.35 -16.38
N PHE A 403 -20.82 20.24 -15.44
CA PHE A 403 -20.01 20.52 -14.24
C PHE A 403 -19.70 19.25 -13.44
N ASN A 404 -20.50 18.19 -13.62
CA ASN A 404 -20.23 16.86 -13.11
C ASN A 404 -18.98 16.22 -13.76
N GLU A 405 -18.77 16.39 -15.06
CA GLU A 405 -17.56 15.93 -15.76
C GLU A 405 -16.31 16.64 -15.24
N LEU A 406 -16.40 17.96 -15.03
CA LEU A 406 -15.32 18.74 -14.41
C LEU A 406 -15.03 18.27 -12.98
N LEU A 407 -16.08 17.99 -12.18
CA LEU A 407 -15.92 17.44 -10.83
C LEU A 407 -15.20 16.09 -10.85
N HIS A 408 -15.63 15.17 -11.72
CA HIS A 408 -14.99 13.86 -11.88
C HIS A 408 -13.53 14.00 -12.33
N LYS A 409 -13.24 14.94 -13.25
CA LYS A 409 -11.87 15.21 -13.71
C LYS A 409 -10.96 15.68 -12.58
N VAL A 410 -11.38 16.66 -11.79
CA VAL A 410 -10.60 17.17 -10.65
C VAL A 410 -10.36 16.07 -9.61
N ILE A 411 -11.36 15.22 -9.38
CA ILE A 411 -11.25 14.12 -8.40
C ILE A 411 -10.33 13.02 -8.89
N ASN A 412 -10.34 12.73 -10.19
CA ASN A 412 -9.38 11.81 -10.80
C ASN A 412 -7.95 12.36 -10.69
N GLU A 413 -7.71 13.63 -11.03
CA GLU A 413 -6.40 14.27 -10.90
C GLU A 413 -5.90 14.27 -9.44
N LEU A 414 -6.79 14.56 -8.48
CA LEU A 414 -6.46 14.53 -7.05
C LEU A 414 -6.17 13.11 -6.56
N ALA A 415 -6.96 12.12 -6.98
CA ALA A 415 -6.78 10.72 -6.62
C ALA A 415 -5.45 10.18 -7.19
N GLU A 416 -5.14 10.50 -8.45
CA GLU A 416 -3.85 10.15 -9.07
C GLU A 416 -2.67 10.76 -8.32
N TRP A 417 -2.77 12.04 -7.90
CA TRP A 417 -1.73 12.68 -7.10
C TRP A 417 -1.49 11.96 -5.77
N TYR A 418 -2.55 11.66 -5.00
CA TYR A 418 -2.43 10.89 -3.76
C TYR A 418 -1.89 9.49 -3.99
N PHE A 419 -2.29 8.86 -5.08
CA PHE A 419 -1.89 7.50 -5.42
C PHE A 419 -0.40 7.43 -5.80
N GLN A 420 0.07 8.39 -6.60
CA GLN A 420 1.50 8.52 -6.93
C GLN A 420 2.35 8.82 -5.70
N ASP A 421 1.82 9.53 -4.69
CA ASP A 421 2.49 9.74 -3.39
C ASP A 421 2.58 8.46 -2.53
N GLY A 422 1.96 7.36 -2.95
CA GLY A 422 1.87 6.11 -2.18
C GLY A 422 0.77 6.15 -1.11
N ARG A 423 -0.23 7.03 -1.22
CA ARG A 423 -1.37 7.12 -0.29
C ARG A 423 -2.64 6.55 -0.90
N ALA A 424 -2.64 5.24 -1.16
CA ALA A 424 -3.73 4.55 -1.83
C ALA A 424 -5.10 4.68 -1.13
N VAL A 425 -5.11 4.68 0.21
CA VAL A 425 -6.35 4.83 0.99
C VAL A 425 -6.98 6.22 0.78
N LEU A 426 -6.19 7.28 0.69
CA LEU A 426 -6.70 8.63 0.42
C LEU A 426 -7.17 8.78 -1.03
N ALA A 427 -6.48 8.16 -1.98
CA ALA A 427 -6.95 8.11 -3.36
C ALA A 427 -8.31 7.40 -3.47
N ALA A 428 -8.50 6.29 -2.77
CA ALA A 428 -9.79 5.61 -2.66
C ALA A 428 -10.86 6.50 -1.98
N CYS A 429 -10.50 7.27 -0.95
CA CYS A 429 -11.41 8.25 -0.33
C CYS A 429 -11.90 9.32 -1.32
N CYS A 430 -11.07 9.73 -2.28
CA CYS A 430 -11.47 10.72 -3.30
C CYS A 430 -12.61 10.19 -4.17
N HIS A 431 -12.53 8.93 -4.62
CA HIS A 431 -13.59 8.29 -5.41
C HIS A 431 -14.85 8.00 -4.58
N LEU A 432 -14.69 7.54 -3.33
CA LEU A 432 -15.83 7.36 -2.42
C LEU A 432 -16.57 8.68 -2.11
N ALA A 433 -15.89 9.82 -2.15
CA ALA A 433 -16.54 11.12 -1.94
C ALA A 433 -17.58 11.49 -3.02
N VAL A 434 -17.54 10.80 -4.17
CA VAL A 434 -18.46 10.95 -5.33
C VAL A 434 -19.31 9.70 -5.55
N ASP A 435 -19.39 8.80 -4.57
CA ASP A 435 -20.11 7.53 -4.69
C ASP A 435 -19.53 6.58 -5.78
N ASP A 436 -18.28 6.76 -6.25
CA ASP A 436 -17.60 5.85 -7.20
C ASP A 436 -16.89 4.70 -6.46
N ILE A 437 -17.65 3.63 -6.25
CA ILE A 437 -17.20 2.44 -5.49
C ILE A 437 -16.23 1.58 -6.31
N GLU A 438 -16.42 1.46 -7.62
CA GLU A 438 -15.61 0.58 -8.47
C GLU A 438 -14.16 1.07 -8.52
N LEU A 439 -13.95 2.36 -8.79
CA LEU A 439 -12.60 2.95 -8.79
C LEU A 439 -12.00 2.97 -7.39
N ALA A 440 -12.77 3.32 -6.35
CA ALA A 440 -12.25 3.30 -4.98
C ALA A 440 -11.67 1.92 -4.60
N MET A 441 -12.39 0.85 -4.91
CA MET A 441 -11.93 -0.52 -4.67
C MET A 441 -10.69 -0.87 -5.52
N ALA A 442 -10.64 -0.43 -6.77
CA ALA A 442 -9.49 -0.65 -7.63
C ALA A 442 -8.21 0.02 -7.09
N TYR A 443 -8.30 1.25 -6.57
CA TYR A 443 -7.16 1.96 -5.95
C TYR A 443 -6.67 1.29 -4.67
N LEU A 444 -7.56 0.71 -3.85
CA LEU A 444 -7.15 -0.08 -2.67
C LEU A 444 -6.37 -1.34 -3.09
N ILE A 445 -6.83 -2.04 -4.13
CA ILE A 445 -6.17 -3.25 -4.64
C ILE A 445 -4.81 -2.92 -5.30
N ARG A 446 -4.75 -1.84 -6.07
CA ARG A 446 -3.50 -1.35 -6.68
C ARG A 446 -2.53 -0.77 -5.64
N GLY A 447 -3.04 -0.39 -4.47
CA GLY A 447 -2.27 0.02 -3.30
C GLY A 447 -1.72 -1.12 -2.43
N ASN A 448 -2.04 -2.38 -2.76
CA ASN A 448 -1.79 -3.56 -1.94
C ASN A 448 -2.46 -3.53 -0.54
N GLU A 449 -3.55 -2.77 -0.37
CA GLU A 449 -4.35 -2.73 0.86
C GLU A 449 -5.50 -3.77 0.77
N LEU A 450 -5.14 -5.05 0.59
CA LEU A 450 -6.07 -6.13 0.23
C LEU A 450 -7.06 -6.45 1.37
N GLU A 451 -6.58 -6.49 2.61
CA GLU A 451 -7.36 -6.75 3.81
C GLU A 451 -8.43 -5.66 4.02
N LEU A 452 -8.05 -4.40 3.76
CA LEU A 452 -8.96 -3.25 3.81
C LEU A 452 -9.96 -3.27 2.66
N ALA A 453 -9.52 -3.58 1.44
CA ALA A 453 -10.39 -3.74 0.28
C ALA A 453 -11.48 -4.80 0.52
N VAL A 454 -11.11 -5.98 1.05
CA VAL A 454 -12.09 -7.02 1.39
C VAL A 454 -13.04 -6.54 2.49
N SER A 455 -12.51 -5.91 3.55
CA SER A 455 -13.33 -5.40 4.66
C SER A 455 -14.36 -4.38 4.18
N VAL A 456 -13.95 -3.42 3.36
CA VAL A 456 -14.84 -2.38 2.80
C VAL A 456 -15.80 -2.98 1.77
N GLY A 457 -15.32 -3.87 0.90
CA GLY A 457 -16.14 -4.54 -0.12
C GLY A 457 -17.29 -5.34 0.49
N THR A 458 -17.04 -6.08 1.59
CA THR A 458 -18.10 -6.83 2.29
C THR A 458 -19.20 -5.93 2.86
N VAL A 459 -18.88 -4.67 3.18
CA VAL A 459 -19.85 -3.69 3.67
C VAL A 459 -20.57 -3.03 2.50
N LEU A 460 -19.84 -2.59 1.47
CA LEU A 460 -20.40 -1.92 0.29
C LEU A 460 -21.34 -2.83 -0.52
N GLY A 461 -21.12 -4.14 -0.56
CA GLY A 461 -22.02 -5.13 -1.14
C GLY A 461 -21.82 -5.32 -2.64
N GLU A 462 -22.92 -5.57 -3.38
CA GLU A 462 -22.93 -5.84 -4.83
C GLU A 462 -22.02 -4.94 -5.70
N PRO A 463 -22.01 -3.60 -5.58
CA PRO A 463 -21.17 -2.76 -6.45
C PRO A 463 -19.66 -2.98 -6.25
N ALA A 464 -19.25 -3.45 -5.06
CA ALA A 464 -17.85 -3.75 -4.77
C ALA A 464 -17.49 -5.23 -4.99
N ALA A 465 -18.47 -6.09 -5.27
CA ALA A 465 -18.28 -7.54 -5.29
C ALA A 465 -17.22 -8.01 -6.31
N PRO A 466 -17.18 -7.53 -7.56
CA PRO A 466 -16.16 -7.98 -8.53
C PRO A 466 -14.72 -7.67 -8.07
N ALA A 467 -14.48 -6.45 -7.58
CA ALA A 467 -13.19 -6.03 -7.05
C ALA A 467 -12.85 -6.78 -5.75
N MET A 468 -13.82 -6.98 -4.86
CA MET A 468 -13.66 -7.77 -3.63
C MET A 468 -13.26 -9.21 -3.94
N HIS A 469 -13.90 -9.87 -4.92
CA HIS A 469 -13.54 -11.23 -5.32
C HIS A 469 -12.09 -11.30 -5.83
N TYR A 470 -11.66 -10.30 -6.59
CA TYR A 470 -10.26 -10.22 -7.03
C TYR A 470 -9.29 -10.00 -5.87
N ALA A 471 -9.63 -9.13 -4.90
CA ALA A 471 -8.83 -8.93 -3.69
C ALA A 471 -8.71 -10.23 -2.86
N LEU A 472 -9.81 -10.98 -2.72
CA LEU A 472 -9.82 -12.29 -2.05
C LEU A 472 -8.90 -13.30 -2.73
N GLN A 473 -8.84 -13.31 -4.07
CA GLN A 473 -7.92 -14.18 -4.81
C GLN A 473 -6.46 -13.84 -4.52
N LEU A 474 -6.10 -12.55 -4.50
CA LEU A 474 -4.73 -12.10 -4.16
C LEU A 474 -4.37 -12.42 -2.71
N LEU A 475 -5.31 -12.23 -1.77
CA LEU A 475 -5.11 -12.55 -0.35
C LEU A 475 -4.97 -14.06 -0.12
N ALA A 476 -5.72 -14.88 -0.86
CA ALA A 476 -5.53 -16.33 -0.86
C ALA A 476 -4.14 -16.72 -1.36
N ARG A 477 -3.62 -16.07 -2.42
CA ARG A 477 -2.23 -16.29 -2.91
C ARG A 477 -1.19 -15.89 -1.87
N LYS A 478 -1.40 -14.79 -1.14
CA LYS A 478 -0.57 -14.38 0.00
C LYS A 478 -0.50 -15.49 1.06
N CYS A 479 -1.66 -16.04 1.45
CA CYS A 479 -1.73 -17.14 2.41
C CYS A 479 -1.06 -18.44 1.92
N MET A 480 -1.03 -18.70 0.61
CA MET A 480 -0.45 -19.94 0.04
C MET A 480 1.08 -20.05 0.18
N MET A 481 1.83 -18.94 0.25
CA MET A 481 3.30 -18.99 0.19
C MET A 481 4.02 -18.50 1.46
N ILE A 482 3.31 -18.29 2.56
CA ILE A 482 3.95 -18.02 3.85
C ILE A 482 4.81 -19.24 4.22
N PRO A 483 6.13 -19.08 4.46
CA PRO A 483 7.06 -20.19 4.61
C PRO A 483 6.64 -21.19 5.69
N MET A 484 6.75 -22.47 5.35
CA MET A 484 6.42 -23.62 6.18
C MET A 484 7.32 -23.74 7.41
N CYS A 485 6.94 -23.06 8.50
CA CYS A 485 7.45 -23.33 9.84
C CYS A 485 6.25 -23.34 10.82
N PHE A 486 5.49 -24.45 10.83
CA PHE A 486 4.39 -24.79 11.78
C PHE A 486 3.06 -24.00 11.70
N PRO A 487 1.95 -24.56 12.22
CA PRO A 487 1.18 -25.66 11.62
C PRO A 487 0.49 -25.21 10.31
N SER A 488 0.80 -25.89 9.21
CA SER A 488 0.35 -25.62 7.82
C SER A 488 -1.17 -25.65 7.61
N VAL A 489 -1.92 -26.17 8.57
CA VAL A 489 -3.38 -26.36 8.48
C VAL A 489 -4.16 -25.05 8.57
N VAL A 490 -3.71 -24.09 9.39
CA VAL A 490 -4.48 -22.86 9.67
C VAL A 490 -4.52 -21.93 8.45
N TYR A 491 -3.36 -21.61 7.86
CA TYR A 491 -3.29 -20.74 6.68
C TYR A 491 -3.90 -21.39 5.43
N ARG A 492 -3.75 -22.71 5.29
CA ARG A 492 -4.45 -23.50 4.26
C ARG A 492 -5.97 -23.37 4.40
N ASN A 493 -6.49 -23.58 5.60
CA ASN A 493 -7.92 -23.48 5.85
C ASN A 493 -8.44 -22.07 5.59
N LEU A 494 -7.69 -21.06 6.01
CA LEU A 494 -8.01 -19.66 5.77
C LEU A 494 -8.09 -19.34 4.27
N ALA A 495 -7.11 -19.78 3.47
CA ALA A 495 -7.11 -19.56 2.03
C ALA A 495 -8.33 -20.21 1.33
N VAL A 496 -8.74 -21.41 1.77
CA VAL A 496 -9.97 -22.05 1.30
C VAL A 496 -11.20 -21.24 1.70
N ASP A 497 -11.29 -20.83 2.97
CA ASP A 497 -12.44 -20.12 3.49
C ASP A 497 -12.63 -18.75 2.80
N LEU A 498 -11.54 -18.09 2.43
CA LEU A 498 -11.55 -16.86 1.63
C LEU A 498 -12.06 -17.10 0.21
N LEU A 499 -11.58 -18.13 -0.47
CA LEU A 499 -12.02 -18.47 -1.83
C LEU A 499 -13.47 -18.94 -1.88
N LEU A 500 -13.97 -19.61 -0.82
CA LEU A 500 -15.38 -20.00 -0.70
C LEU A 500 -16.34 -18.81 -0.65
N MET A 501 -15.86 -17.59 -0.34
CA MET A 501 -16.67 -16.37 -0.38
C MET A 501 -16.93 -15.85 -1.81
N THR A 502 -16.20 -16.35 -2.81
CA THR A 502 -16.34 -15.92 -4.23
C THR A 502 -17.38 -16.76 -4.99
N PRO A 503 -17.92 -16.30 -6.13
CA PRO A 503 -18.84 -17.08 -6.96
C PRO A 503 -18.13 -18.08 -7.89
N ASP A 504 -16.99 -17.72 -8.48
CA ASP A 504 -16.19 -18.59 -9.37
C ASP A 504 -15.11 -19.35 -8.60
N ARG A 505 -15.56 -20.33 -7.81
CA ARG A 505 -14.76 -20.99 -6.77
C ARG A 505 -13.87 -22.09 -7.32
N GLU A 506 -14.40 -22.86 -8.28
CA GLU A 506 -13.82 -24.16 -8.65
C GLU A 506 -12.39 -23.99 -9.14
N VAL A 507 -12.16 -23.11 -10.11
CA VAL A 507 -10.83 -22.88 -10.70
C VAL A 507 -9.83 -22.39 -9.65
N HIS A 508 -10.24 -21.51 -8.74
CA HIS A 508 -9.36 -20.97 -7.70
C HIS A 508 -9.05 -22.00 -6.59
N LEU A 509 -10.03 -22.80 -6.19
CA LEU A 509 -9.85 -23.89 -5.24
C LEU A 509 -8.94 -24.97 -5.82
N ILE A 510 -9.04 -25.26 -7.13
CA ILE A 510 -8.17 -26.20 -7.81
C ILE A 510 -6.72 -25.70 -7.81
N LYS A 511 -6.50 -24.42 -8.15
CA LYS A 511 -5.17 -23.79 -8.08
C LYS A 511 -4.57 -23.91 -6.69
N LEU A 512 -5.38 -23.69 -5.64
CA LEU A 512 -4.99 -23.86 -4.24
C LEU A 512 -4.57 -25.31 -3.94
N CYS A 513 -5.38 -26.30 -4.36
CA CYS A 513 -5.12 -27.72 -4.10
C CYS A 513 -3.89 -28.24 -4.86
N ALA A 514 -3.74 -27.84 -6.13
CA ALA A 514 -2.62 -28.22 -6.98
C ALA A 514 -1.28 -27.72 -6.41
N PHE A 515 -1.28 -26.51 -5.85
CA PHE A 515 -0.09 -25.87 -5.32
C PHE A 515 0.40 -26.47 -4.00
N TYR A 516 -0.51 -27.00 -3.18
CA TYR A 516 -0.19 -27.43 -1.81
C TYR A 516 0.87 -28.55 -1.79
N PRO A 517 2.04 -28.33 -1.15
CA PRO A 517 2.98 -29.40 -0.86
C PRO A 517 2.50 -30.14 0.40
N GLY A 518 2.02 -31.37 0.23
CA GLY A 518 1.53 -32.19 1.34
C GLY A 518 1.50 -33.66 0.98
N CYS A 519 1.27 -34.51 1.97
CA CYS A 519 1.04 -35.94 1.72
C CYS A 519 -0.34 -36.16 1.06
N ILE A 520 -0.54 -37.33 0.47
CA ILE A 520 -1.79 -37.65 -0.27
C ILE A 520 -3.01 -37.55 0.64
N GLU A 521 -2.89 -37.93 1.91
CA GLU A 521 -3.95 -37.83 2.92
C GLU A 521 -4.35 -36.37 3.17
N GLU A 522 -3.37 -35.49 3.38
CA GLU A 522 -3.61 -34.06 3.57
C GLU A 522 -4.23 -33.41 2.33
N ILE A 523 -3.81 -33.83 1.12
CA ILE A 523 -4.35 -33.37 -0.16
C ILE A 523 -5.80 -33.84 -0.31
N ASN A 524 -6.10 -35.10 -0.02
CA ASN A 524 -7.46 -35.64 -0.10
C ASN A 524 -8.40 -34.98 0.93
N ASP A 525 -7.91 -34.65 2.13
CA ASP A 525 -8.65 -33.83 3.09
C ASP A 525 -8.96 -32.43 2.55
N LEU A 526 -8.06 -31.87 1.73
CA LEU A 526 -8.26 -30.57 1.09
C LEU A 526 -9.30 -30.66 -0.01
N HIS A 527 -9.21 -31.70 -0.84
CA HIS A 527 -10.16 -31.98 -1.89
C HIS A 527 -11.56 -32.16 -1.30
N LYS A 528 -11.68 -32.91 -0.20
CA LYS A 528 -12.94 -33.08 0.52
C LYS A 528 -13.53 -31.75 1.01
N LYS A 529 -12.71 -30.85 1.56
CA LYS A 529 -13.16 -29.51 1.98
C LYS A 529 -13.60 -28.65 0.79
N CYS A 530 -12.94 -28.81 -0.36
CA CYS A 530 -13.22 -28.08 -1.60
C CYS A 530 -14.31 -28.72 -2.48
N ASN A 531 -14.91 -29.85 -2.06
CA ASN A 531 -15.81 -30.68 -2.88
C ASN A 531 -15.19 -31.14 -4.22
N LEU A 532 -13.90 -31.50 -4.22
CA LEU A 532 -13.15 -32.02 -5.37
C LEU A 532 -12.96 -33.54 -5.27
N PRO A 533 -12.78 -34.25 -6.40
CA PRO A 533 -12.52 -35.69 -6.40
C PRO A 533 -11.18 -36.03 -5.72
N PRO A 534 -11.03 -37.23 -5.13
CA PRO A 534 -9.77 -37.66 -4.53
C PRO A 534 -8.67 -37.76 -5.58
N ALA A 535 -7.42 -37.51 -5.17
CA ALA A 535 -6.26 -37.41 -6.07
C ALA A 535 -6.02 -38.69 -6.92
N GLU A 536 -6.49 -39.84 -6.44
CA GLU A 536 -6.40 -41.14 -7.11
C GLU A 536 -7.38 -41.26 -8.29
N GLU A 537 -8.61 -40.75 -8.12
CA GLU A 537 -9.63 -40.74 -9.19
C GLU A 537 -9.33 -39.69 -10.26
N CYS A 538 -8.63 -38.61 -9.90
CA CYS A 538 -8.24 -37.55 -10.82
C CYS A 538 -7.44 -38.05 -12.04
N ILE A 539 -6.65 -39.11 -11.91
CA ILE A 539 -5.89 -39.65 -13.05
C ILE A 539 -6.82 -40.22 -14.12
N GLN A 540 -7.82 -41.01 -13.70
CA GLN A 540 -8.79 -41.60 -14.62
C GLN A 540 -9.65 -40.51 -15.26
N LEU A 541 -10.08 -39.52 -14.48
CA LEU A 541 -10.82 -38.36 -14.99
C LEU A 541 -10.00 -37.57 -16.02
N ALA A 542 -8.70 -37.38 -15.79
CA ALA A 542 -7.82 -36.73 -16.74
C ALA A 542 -7.70 -37.50 -18.06
N GLU A 543 -7.53 -38.83 -18.00
CA GLU A 543 -7.44 -39.68 -19.19
C GLU A 543 -8.76 -39.69 -19.99
N THR A 544 -9.91 -39.69 -19.31
CA THR A 544 -11.22 -39.57 -19.98
C THR A 544 -11.39 -38.20 -20.66
N ALA A 545 -11.06 -37.11 -19.97
CA ALA A 545 -11.12 -35.76 -20.54
C ALA A 545 -10.17 -35.59 -21.73
N GLN A 546 -9.02 -36.28 -21.70
CA GLN A 546 -8.06 -36.29 -22.80
C GLN A 546 -8.61 -37.04 -24.01
N ALA A 547 -9.29 -38.18 -23.80
CA ALA A 547 -9.97 -38.92 -24.87
C ALA A 547 -11.11 -38.10 -25.50
N ASP A 548 -11.78 -37.27 -24.71
CA ASP A 548 -12.83 -36.34 -25.16
C ASP A 548 -12.26 -35.07 -25.86
N GLY A 549 -10.94 -34.90 -25.88
CA GLY A 549 -10.26 -33.76 -26.50
C GLY A 549 -10.35 -32.45 -25.71
N ASN A 550 -10.79 -32.48 -24.45
CA ASN A 550 -10.89 -31.30 -23.60
C ASN A 550 -9.57 -31.07 -22.83
N VAL A 551 -8.67 -30.31 -23.43
CA VAL A 551 -7.34 -30.00 -22.88
C VAL A 551 -7.42 -29.28 -21.52
N TYR A 552 -8.39 -28.38 -21.34
CA TYR A 552 -8.51 -27.59 -20.10
C TYR A 552 -8.87 -28.48 -18.90
N GLU A 553 -9.89 -29.35 -19.05
CA GLU A 553 -10.28 -30.30 -18.00
C GLU A 553 -9.20 -31.37 -17.78
N THR A 554 -8.51 -31.80 -18.84
CA THR A 554 -7.37 -32.74 -18.74
C THR A 554 -6.28 -32.20 -17.82
N ILE A 555 -5.84 -30.95 -18.03
CA ILE A 555 -4.81 -30.30 -17.22
C ILE A 555 -5.30 -30.12 -15.78
N LYS A 556 -6.55 -29.66 -15.62
CA LYS A 556 -7.20 -29.49 -14.31
C LYS A 556 -7.14 -30.77 -13.47
N TYR A 557 -7.50 -31.93 -14.02
CA TYR A 557 -7.46 -33.18 -13.27
C TYR A 557 -6.04 -33.69 -13.05
N TYR A 558 -5.12 -33.57 -14.02
CA TYR A 558 -3.72 -33.95 -13.78
C TYR A 558 -3.07 -33.11 -12.68
N LEU A 559 -3.38 -31.81 -12.57
CA LEU A 559 -2.88 -30.94 -11.49
C LEU A 559 -3.32 -31.39 -10.09
N LEU A 560 -4.50 -31.99 -9.97
CA LEU A 560 -5.03 -32.54 -8.72
C LEU A 560 -4.53 -33.97 -8.45
N SER A 561 -3.83 -34.59 -9.39
CA SER A 561 -3.35 -35.96 -9.28
C SER A 561 -1.98 -36.07 -8.57
N GLN A 562 -1.49 -37.30 -8.42
CA GLN A 562 -0.14 -37.56 -7.91
C GLN A 562 0.97 -37.22 -8.91
N GLU A 563 0.63 -37.05 -10.19
CA GLU A 563 1.55 -36.86 -11.32
C GLU A 563 1.23 -35.57 -12.12
N PRO A 564 1.31 -34.38 -11.50
CA PRO A 564 1.01 -33.11 -12.17
C PRO A 564 1.94 -32.80 -13.35
N GLU A 565 3.12 -33.43 -13.42
CA GLU A 565 4.08 -33.31 -14.52
C GLU A 565 3.53 -33.75 -15.89
N LYS A 566 2.57 -34.70 -15.92
CA LYS A 566 1.94 -35.16 -17.18
C LYS A 566 1.12 -34.06 -17.88
N ALA A 567 0.68 -33.05 -17.13
CA ALA A 567 -0.06 -31.92 -17.67
C ALA A 567 0.80 -30.99 -18.53
N LEU A 568 2.12 -30.91 -18.27
CA LEU A 568 3.03 -29.99 -18.94
C LEU A 568 3.09 -30.17 -20.46
N PRO A 569 3.43 -31.35 -21.01
CA PRO A 569 3.54 -31.51 -22.46
C PRO A 569 2.20 -31.25 -23.16
N ILE A 570 1.09 -31.75 -22.58
CA ILE A 570 -0.26 -31.59 -23.15
C ILE A 570 -0.64 -30.10 -23.25
N GLY A 571 -0.43 -29.34 -22.17
CA GLY A 571 -0.78 -27.92 -22.16
C GLY A 571 0.17 -27.07 -22.99
N ILE A 572 1.47 -27.37 -22.98
CA ILE A 572 2.46 -26.65 -23.79
C ILE A 572 2.18 -26.85 -25.28
N ASP A 573 1.90 -28.07 -25.73
CA ASP A 573 1.61 -28.35 -27.14
C ASP A 573 0.33 -27.63 -27.62
N PHE A 574 -0.70 -27.57 -26.76
CA PHE A 574 -1.90 -26.78 -27.04
C PHE A 574 -1.59 -25.28 -27.19
N VAL A 575 -0.80 -24.72 -26.27
CA VAL A 575 -0.40 -23.31 -26.32
C VAL A 575 0.44 -23.00 -27.56
N LYS A 576 1.41 -23.87 -27.90
CA LYS A 576 2.21 -23.75 -29.12
C LYS A 576 1.32 -23.76 -30.36
N GLY A 577 0.38 -24.71 -30.45
CA GLY A 577 -0.58 -24.80 -31.55
C GLY A 577 -1.44 -23.55 -31.69
N CYS A 578 -1.87 -22.95 -30.57
CA CYS A 578 -2.63 -21.70 -30.58
C CYS A 578 -1.78 -20.52 -31.08
N ILE A 579 -0.55 -20.35 -30.57
CA ILE A 579 0.33 -19.24 -30.92
C ILE A 579 0.76 -19.30 -32.39
N SER A 580 0.86 -20.50 -32.98
CA SER A 580 1.15 -20.68 -34.41
C SER A 580 0.02 -20.20 -35.33
N ASN A 581 -1.21 -20.03 -34.84
CA ASN A 581 -2.33 -19.51 -35.63
C ASN A 581 -2.28 -17.97 -35.69
N SER A 582 -2.81 -17.36 -36.75
CA SER A 582 -2.79 -15.89 -36.90
C SER A 582 -3.83 -15.13 -36.05
N ASN A 583 -4.92 -15.80 -35.64
CA ASN A 583 -6.09 -15.20 -35.00
C ASN A 583 -6.28 -15.62 -33.53
N TRP A 584 -5.22 -15.97 -32.82
CA TRP A 584 -5.34 -16.31 -31.39
C TRP A 584 -5.56 -15.06 -30.53
N THR A 585 -6.18 -15.26 -29.37
CA THR A 585 -6.42 -14.17 -28.39
C THR A 585 -5.89 -14.56 -27.02
N LEU A 586 -5.50 -13.56 -26.22
CA LEU A 586 -4.91 -13.80 -24.90
C LEU A 586 -5.82 -14.63 -23.99
N ASP A 587 -7.14 -14.45 -24.11
CA ASP A 587 -8.12 -15.14 -23.27
C ASP A 587 -8.26 -16.63 -23.59
N THR A 588 -7.79 -17.07 -24.77
CA THR A 588 -7.77 -18.51 -25.14
C THR A 588 -6.56 -19.24 -24.57
N VAL A 589 -5.41 -18.55 -24.51
CA VAL A 589 -4.13 -19.14 -24.11
C VAL A 589 -3.88 -19.00 -22.61
N HIS A 590 -4.25 -17.85 -22.04
CA HIS A 590 -3.94 -17.52 -20.64
C HIS A 590 -4.53 -18.49 -19.62
N PRO A 591 -5.81 -18.95 -19.71
CA PRO A 591 -6.37 -19.86 -18.70
C PRO A 591 -5.62 -21.21 -18.61
N VAL A 592 -5.21 -21.75 -19.76
CA VAL A 592 -4.44 -23.01 -19.84
C VAL A 592 -3.04 -22.81 -19.29
N LEU A 593 -2.38 -21.72 -19.66
CA LEU A 593 -1.04 -21.38 -19.17
C LEU A 593 -1.04 -21.11 -17.66
N ASP A 594 -2.02 -20.35 -17.16
CA ASP A 594 -2.17 -20.03 -15.75
C ASP A 594 -2.34 -21.30 -14.92
N LEU A 595 -3.14 -22.27 -15.34
CA LEU A 595 -3.24 -23.57 -14.64
C LEU A 595 -1.90 -24.30 -14.54
N MET A 596 -1.13 -24.39 -15.63
CA MET A 596 0.19 -25.02 -15.61
C MET A 596 1.17 -24.32 -14.66
N THR A 597 0.97 -23.03 -14.41
CA THR A 597 1.80 -22.28 -13.47
C THR A 597 1.55 -22.62 -12.00
N TYR A 598 0.61 -23.50 -11.65
CA TYR A 598 0.38 -23.98 -10.28
C TYR A 598 0.99 -25.37 -9.98
N ILE A 599 1.71 -25.97 -10.93
CA ILE A 599 2.42 -27.25 -10.71
C ILE A 599 3.44 -27.12 -9.57
N ARG A 600 3.47 -28.06 -8.62
CA ARG A 600 4.36 -27.98 -7.44
C ARG A 600 5.82 -27.72 -7.83
N THR A 601 6.46 -26.76 -7.16
CA THR A 601 7.83 -26.32 -7.48
C THR A 601 8.82 -27.49 -7.42
N GLU A 602 8.67 -28.39 -6.45
CA GLU A 602 9.50 -29.60 -6.29
C GLU A 602 9.43 -30.53 -7.51
N LYS A 603 8.23 -30.67 -8.09
CA LYS A 603 8.00 -31.49 -9.30
C LYS A 603 8.52 -30.81 -10.55
N LEU A 604 8.33 -29.49 -10.65
CA LEU A 604 8.82 -28.68 -11.78
C LEU A 604 10.34 -28.64 -11.85
N LEU A 605 11.03 -28.72 -10.71
CA LEU A 605 12.50 -28.71 -10.62
C LEU A 605 13.15 -30.09 -10.89
N LEU A 606 12.38 -31.15 -11.10
CA LEU A 606 12.90 -32.47 -11.48
C LEU A 606 13.64 -32.41 -12.82
N HIS A 607 14.71 -33.22 -12.95
CA HIS A 607 15.52 -33.28 -14.18
C HIS A 607 14.72 -33.70 -15.42
N THR A 608 13.72 -34.56 -15.24
CA THR A 608 12.83 -35.04 -16.30
C THR A 608 11.97 -33.95 -16.93
N CYS A 609 11.71 -32.86 -16.19
CA CYS A 609 10.84 -31.77 -16.64
C CYS A 609 11.63 -30.56 -17.17
N THR A 610 12.95 -30.68 -17.36
CA THR A 610 13.81 -29.52 -17.68
C THR A 610 13.45 -28.82 -18.99
N GLU A 611 13.16 -29.57 -20.05
CA GLU A 611 12.74 -29.02 -21.35
C GLU A 611 11.37 -28.34 -21.25
N ALA A 612 10.37 -29.06 -20.73
CA ALA A 612 9.01 -28.54 -20.53
C ALA A 612 8.98 -27.31 -19.60
N ARG A 613 9.79 -27.30 -18.54
CA ARG A 613 9.95 -26.14 -17.65
C ARG A 613 10.51 -24.94 -18.40
N ASN A 614 11.51 -25.15 -19.26
CA ASN A 614 12.11 -24.07 -20.04
C ASN A 614 11.09 -23.47 -21.02
N GLU A 615 10.30 -24.32 -21.69
CA GLU A 615 9.19 -23.92 -22.55
C GLU A 615 8.12 -23.13 -21.79
N LEU A 616 7.71 -23.64 -20.63
CA LEU A 616 6.74 -22.99 -19.77
C LEU A 616 7.20 -21.58 -19.36
N LEU A 617 8.47 -21.43 -18.95
CA LEU A 617 9.02 -20.14 -18.52
C LEU A 617 9.05 -19.11 -19.66
N ILE A 618 9.39 -19.54 -20.88
CA ILE A 618 9.38 -18.67 -22.08
C ILE A 618 7.96 -18.25 -22.43
N LEU A 619 7.02 -19.19 -22.45
CA LEU A 619 5.60 -18.91 -22.73
C LEU A 619 4.99 -17.99 -21.67
N CYS A 620 5.29 -18.20 -20.39
CA CYS A 620 4.86 -17.32 -19.29
C CYS A 620 5.47 -15.93 -19.38
N GLY A 621 6.74 -15.82 -19.79
CA GLY A 621 7.39 -14.53 -20.03
C GLY A 621 6.67 -13.72 -21.13
N TYR A 622 6.40 -14.36 -22.27
CA TYR A 622 5.75 -13.70 -23.41
C TYR A 622 4.29 -13.32 -23.13
N ILE A 623 3.49 -14.27 -22.64
CA ILE A 623 2.09 -14.04 -22.27
C ILE A 623 1.98 -13.04 -21.11
N GLY A 624 2.91 -13.10 -20.15
CA GLY A 624 3.04 -12.12 -19.08
C GLY A 624 3.32 -10.70 -19.60
N ALA A 625 4.15 -10.55 -20.64
CA ALA A 625 4.40 -9.24 -21.28
C ALA A 625 3.12 -8.68 -21.91
N LEU A 626 2.34 -9.51 -22.59
CA LEU A 626 1.05 -9.12 -23.18
C LEU A 626 0.02 -8.75 -22.09
N LEU A 627 -0.05 -9.50 -21.00
CA LEU A 627 -0.88 -9.16 -19.83
C LEU A 627 -0.44 -7.83 -19.18
N ALA A 628 0.86 -7.57 -19.10
CA ALA A 628 1.40 -6.32 -18.60
C ALA A 628 1.02 -5.12 -19.49
N ILE A 629 0.98 -5.30 -20.82
CA ILE A 629 0.48 -4.27 -21.75
C ILE A 629 -1.02 -4.03 -21.52
N ARG A 630 -1.83 -5.09 -21.44
CA ARG A 630 -3.27 -5.00 -21.14
C ARG A 630 -3.54 -4.23 -19.85
N ARG A 631 -2.74 -4.49 -18.81
CA ARG A 631 -2.84 -3.85 -17.48
C ARG A 631 -2.14 -2.50 -17.37
N GLN A 632 -1.51 -2.01 -18.44
CA GLN A 632 -0.74 -0.76 -18.44
C GLN A 632 0.43 -0.73 -17.42
N TYR A 633 1.07 -1.88 -17.18
CA TYR A 633 2.28 -1.98 -16.34
C TYR A 633 3.55 -1.61 -17.13
N HIS A 634 3.66 -0.34 -17.48
CA HIS A 634 4.69 0.18 -18.39
C HIS A 634 6.13 -0.12 -17.95
N SER A 635 6.41 -0.20 -16.64
CA SER A 635 7.76 -0.42 -16.11
C SER A 635 8.29 -1.83 -16.38
N ILE A 636 7.42 -2.84 -16.30
CA ILE A 636 7.81 -4.26 -16.41
C ILE A 636 7.70 -4.82 -17.83
N VAL A 637 6.95 -4.18 -18.74
CA VAL A 637 6.78 -4.67 -20.13
C VAL A 637 8.13 -4.89 -20.82
N PRO A 638 9.08 -3.93 -20.84
CA PRO A 638 10.38 -4.16 -21.45
C PRO A 638 11.15 -5.31 -20.78
N ALA A 639 11.08 -5.41 -19.46
CA ALA A 639 11.79 -6.41 -18.68
C ALA A 639 11.27 -7.83 -18.95
N LEU A 640 9.97 -8.01 -19.20
CA LEU A 640 9.36 -9.31 -19.57
C LEU A 640 9.76 -9.76 -20.98
N TYR A 641 9.82 -8.83 -21.94
CA TYR A 641 10.33 -9.12 -23.29
C TYR A 641 11.82 -9.48 -23.26
N GLU A 642 12.62 -8.77 -22.46
CA GLU A 642 14.03 -9.07 -22.28
C GLU A 642 14.23 -10.42 -21.58
N TYR A 643 13.50 -10.69 -20.50
CA TYR A 643 13.47 -11.98 -19.82
C TYR A 643 13.22 -13.13 -20.79
N THR A 644 12.17 -13.02 -21.62
CA THR A 644 11.81 -14.02 -22.63
C THR A 644 12.94 -14.21 -23.65
N SER A 645 13.53 -13.11 -24.11
CA SER A 645 14.64 -13.13 -25.08
C SER A 645 15.92 -13.76 -24.50
N GLN A 646 16.24 -13.48 -23.24
CA GLN A 646 17.39 -14.08 -22.55
C GLN A 646 17.20 -15.59 -22.35
N LEU A 647 15.99 -16.04 -22.02
CA LEU A 647 15.67 -17.47 -21.91
C LEU A 647 15.77 -18.19 -23.26
N LEU A 648 15.28 -17.60 -24.35
CA LEU A 648 15.41 -18.13 -25.71
C LEU A 648 16.88 -18.26 -26.15
N LYS A 649 17.76 -17.33 -25.75
CA LYS A 649 19.20 -17.39 -26.07
C LYS A 649 19.96 -18.47 -25.30
N ARG A 650 19.62 -18.66 -24.01
CA ARG A 650 20.37 -19.52 -23.09
C ARG A 650 19.97 -21.00 -23.17
N ARG A 651 18.82 -21.32 -23.76
CA ARG A 651 18.21 -22.65 -23.69
C ARG A 651 17.87 -23.15 -25.08
N VAL A 652 18.10 -24.44 -25.33
CA VAL A 652 17.66 -25.10 -26.57
C VAL A 652 16.21 -25.52 -26.37
N VAL A 653 15.28 -24.90 -27.10
CA VAL A 653 13.85 -25.04 -26.85
C VAL A 653 13.03 -24.96 -28.15
N SER A 654 11.92 -25.69 -28.24
CA SER A 654 11.05 -25.77 -29.43
C SER A 654 9.79 -24.89 -29.32
N VAL A 655 9.94 -23.56 -29.22
CA VAL A 655 8.81 -22.62 -29.09
C VAL A 655 8.58 -21.86 -30.41
N PRO A 656 7.33 -21.59 -30.85
CA PRO A 656 7.03 -20.82 -32.06
C PRO A 656 7.23 -19.30 -31.86
N LEU A 657 8.33 -18.91 -31.23
CA LEU A 657 8.69 -17.51 -30.96
C LEU A 657 10.10 -17.24 -31.45
N LYS A 658 10.29 -16.13 -32.17
CA LYS A 658 11.60 -15.65 -32.62
C LYS A 658 11.97 -14.37 -31.89
N ILE A 659 13.25 -14.21 -31.59
CA ILE A 659 13.78 -13.01 -30.91
C ILE A 659 13.51 -11.74 -31.73
N GLU A 660 13.61 -11.83 -33.07
CA GLU A 660 13.33 -10.72 -33.98
C GLU A 660 11.89 -10.20 -33.85
N HIS A 661 10.91 -11.12 -33.79
CA HIS A 661 9.50 -10.76 -33.62
C HIS A 661 9.25 -10.10 -32.25
N LEU A 662 9.92 -10.58 -31.19
CA LEU A 662 9.81 -9.99 -29.85
C LEU A 662 10.35 -8.56 -29.82
N SER A 663 11.48 -8.29 -30.50
CA SER A 663 12.02 -6.93 -30.61
C SER A 663 11.11 -6.01 -31.43
N GLU A 664 10.55 -6.48 -32.54
CA GLU A 664 9.64 -5.69 -33.37
C GLU A 664 8.37 -5.30 -32.62
N GLU A 665 7.76 -6.23 -31.87
CA GLU A 665 6.59 -5.94 -31.03
C GLU A 665 6.91 -4.93 -29.92
N LEU A 666 8.05 -5.08 -29.24
CA LEU A 666 8.47 -4.18 -28.18
C LEU A 666 8.76 -2.76 -28.70
N ASP A 667 9.42 -2.64 -29.85
CA ASP A 667 9.74 -1.35 -30.45
C ASP A 667 8.49 -0.65 -30.99
N ALA A 668 7.57 -1.40 -31.60
CA ALA A 668 6.25 -0.89 -32.01
C ALA A 668 5.45 -0.38 -30.80
N TRP A 669 5.44 -1.13 -29.70
CA TRP A 669 4.77 -0.73 -28.46
C TRP A 669 5.40 0.54 -27.86
N ARG A 670 6.73 0.64 -27.79
CA ARG A 670 7.44 1.84 -27.28
C ARG A 670 7.11 3.08 -28.11
N ALA A 671 7.18 2.97 -29.44
CA ALA A 671 6.93 4.08 -30.36
C ALA A 671 5.49 4.59 -30.27
N CYS A 672 4.50 3.70 -30.18
CA CYS A 672 3.10 4.09 -30.07
C CYS A 672 2.75 4.66 -28.69
N THR A 673 3.31 4.10 -27.60
CA THR A 673 2.99 4.51 -26.23
C THR A 673 3.62 5.85 -25.83
N GLN A 674 4.81 6.17 -26.37
CA GLN A 674 5.46 7.47 -26.16
C GLN A 674 4.68 8.62 -26.80
N SER A 675 4.01 8.37 -27.94
CA SER A 675 3.17 9.36 -28.61
C SER A 675 1.94 9.81 -27.79
N THR A 676 1.48 8.98 -26.85
CA THR A 676 0.29 9.26 -26.03
C THR A 676 0.60 10.05 -24.76
N LYS A 677 1.85 10.02 -24.26
CA LYS A 677 2.24 10.66 -22.98
C LYS A 677 2.88 12.04 -23.11
N GLN A 678 3.45 12.39 -24.27
CA GLN A 678 4.14 13.67 -24.45
C GLN A 678 3.27 14.72 -25.16
N LEU A 679 2.50 15.45 -24.35
CA LEU A 679 2.10 16.84 -24.61
C LEU A 679 3.10 17.84 -23.99
N SER A 680 4.18 17.36 -23.35
CA SER A 680 5.22 18.18 -22.74
C SER A 680 6.50 18.17 -23.58
N GLU A 681 6.89 19.35 -24.04
CA GLU A 681 8.09 19.71 -24.81
C GLU A 681 9.37 19.21 -24.12
N ASP A 682 10.24 18.44 -24.81
CA ASP A 682 11.72 18.42 -24.62
C ASP A 682 12.48 17.21 -25.22
N SER A 683 11.86 16.32 -26.02
CA SER A 683 12.61 15.31 -26.80
C SER A 683 12.26 15.32 -28.30
N PRO A 684 13.21 15.05 -29.22
CA PRO A 684 12.94 15.02 -30.65
C PRO A 684 11.92 13.91 -30.96
N TYR A 685 10.69 14.33 -31.25
CA TYR A 685 9.57 13.46 -31.55
C TYR A 685 9.75 12.81 -32.93
N VAL A 686 9.90 11.49 -32.95
CA VAL A 686 9.86 10.70 -34.18
C VAL A 686 8.51 9.98 -34.21
N PRO A 687 7.61 10.31 -35.15
CA PRO A 687 6.32 9.63 -35.24
C PRO A 687 6.51 8.14 -35.57
N PRO A 688 5.66 7.24 -35.03
CA PRO A 688 5.77 5.81 -35.32
C PRO A 688 5.56 5.54 -36.80
N SER A 689 6.37 4.65 -37.37
CA SER A 689 6.24 4.23 -38.78
C SER A 689 4.95 3.45 -39.03
N ASP A 690 4.49 3.42 -40.28
CA ASP A 690 3.28 2.66 -40.64
C ASP A 690 3.42 1.16 -40.31
N SER A 691 4.62 0.59 -40.47
CA SER A 691 4.90 -0.79 -40.04
C SER A 691 4.73 -0.98 -38.52
N GLN A 692 5.26 -0.06 -37.70
CA GLN A 692 5.09 -0.11 -36.24
C GLN A 692 3.62 0.01 -35.83
N ARG A 693 2.84 0.87 -36.50
CA ARG A 693 1.39 0.99 -36.25
C ARG A 693 0.65 -0.30 -36.56
N THR A 694 0.94 -0.95 -37.69
CA THR A 694 0.28 -2.23 -38.04
C THR A 694 0.61 -3.35 -37.05
N VAL A 695 1.85 -3.42 -36.56
CA VAL A 695 2.27 -4.38 -35.53
C VAL A 695 1.55 -4.08 -34.21
N TYR A 696 1.48 -2.80 -33.81
CA TYR A 696 0.78 -2.37 -32.60
C TYR A 696 -0.73 -2.64 -32.66
N GLU A 697 -1.39 -2.38 -33.79
CA GLU A 697 -2.80 -2.73 -34.00
C GLU A 697 -3.05 -4.24 -33.91
N THR A 698 -2.13 -5.05 -34.46
CA THR A 698 -2.20 -6.51 -34.36
C THR A 698 -2.05 -6.96 -32.90
N LEU A 699 -1.15 -6.32 -32.15
CA LEU A 699 -0.98 -6.55 -30.73
C LEU A 699 -2.26 -6.19 -29.95
N LEU A 700 -2.85 -5.02 -30.20
CA LEU A 700 -4.12 -4.62 -29.60
C LEU A 700 -5.28 -5.56 -29.95
N LYS A 701 -5.35 -6.09 -31.18
CA LYS A 701 -6.37 -7.09 -31.56
C LYS A 701 -6.26 -8.39 -30.73
N ARG A 702 -5.04 -8.80 -30.34
CA ARG A 702 -4.83 -9.95 -29.46
C ARG A 702 -5.23 -9.65 -28.01
N LEU A 703 -5.10 -8.39 -27.61
CA LEU A 703 -5.41 -7.87 -26.28
C LEU A 703 -6.86 -7.37 -26.23
N LYS A 704 -7.81 -8.24 -25.88
CA LYS A 704 -9.15 -7.77 -25.47
C LYS A 704 -9.08 -6.87 -24.23
N GLU A 705 -10.08 -6.00 -24.05
CA GLU A 705 -10.21 -5.14 -22.87
C GLU A 705 -10.27 -5.95 -21.57
N GLU A 706 -9.68 -5.40 -20.50
CA GLU A 706 -9.71 -6.01 -19.20
C GLU A 706 -11.13 -5.89 -18.59
N PRO A 707 -11.72 -6.97 -18.05
CA PRO A 707 -13.12 -6.98 -17.66
C PRO A 707 -13.42 -6.10 -16.42
N LEU A 708 -12.40 -5.74 -15.63
CA LEU A 708 -12.56 -4.97 -14.40
C LEU A 708 -12.04 -3.54 -14.60
N LYS A 709 -12.95 -2.57 -14.51
CA LYS A 709 -12.63 -1.14 -14.63
C LYS A 709 -11.68 -0.69 -13.50
N GLY A 710 -10.69 0.12 -13.84
CA GLY A 710 -9.80 0.78 -12.88
C GLY A 710 -8.62 -0.07 -12.36
N ILE A 711 -8.58 -1.38 -12.64
CA ILE A 711 -7.45 -2.26 -12.26
C ILE A 711 -6.24 -2.04 -13.17
N THR A 712 -6.44 -1.40 -14.32
CA THR A 712 -5.39 -0.95 -15.23
C THR A 712 -4.60 0.23 -14.64
N GLY A 713 -3.28 0.18 -14.78
CA GLY A 713 -2.35 1.22 -14.33
C GLY A 713 -1.39 0.70 -13.26
N PRO A 714 -0.28 1.41 -12.97
CA PRO A 714 0.75 0.96 -12.04
C PRO A 714 0.20 0.73 -10.64
N ASP A 715 0.85 -0.19 -9.90
CA ASP A 715 0.63 -0.40 -8.47
C ASP A 715 1.58 0.49 -7.66
N TYR A 716 1.08 1.11 -6.59
CA TYR A 716 1.86 1.99 -5.71
C TYR A 716 1.62 1.61 -4.25
N VAL A 717 2.63 1.05 -3.60
CA VAL A 717 2.56 0.68 -2.18
C VAL A 717 2.85 1.89 -1.30
N THR A 718 2.31 1.87 -0.08
CA THR A 718 2.62 2.85 0.96
C THR A 718 4.12 2.99 1.19
N GLY A 719 4.62 4.21 1.07
CA GLY A 719 6.05 4.51 1.21
C GLY A 719 6.87 4.39 -0.07
N THR A 720 6.25 4.24 -1.25
CA THR A 720 6.97 4.20 -2.54
C THR A 720 7.92 5.39 -2.74
N ASN A 721 7.53 6.59 -2.32
CA ASN A 721 8.33 7.80 -2.51
C ASN A 721 9.14 8.20 -1.26
N LEU A 722 9.12 7.39 -0.21
CA LEU A 722 9.95 7.66 0.94
C LEU A 722 11.41 7.41 0.55
N PRO A 723 12.34 8.33 0.85
CA PRO A 723 13.76 8.04 0.73
C PRO A 723 14.07 6.88 1.67
N SER A 724 14.31 5.70 1.10
CA SER A 724 14.71 4.54 1.90
C SER A 724 16.06 4.87 2.54
N HIS A 725 16.16 4.69 3.86
CA HIS A 725 17.39 4.97 4.61
C HIS A 725 18.50 3.92 4.41
N SER A 726 18.37 2.98 3.46
CA SER A 726 19.38 1.99 3.10
C SER A 726 19.92 2.23 1.68
N ASP A 727 21.25 2.19 1.56
CA ASP A 727 22.06 2.55 0.39
C ASP A 727 21.68 1.85 -0.94
N ILE A 728 21.44 2.65 -1.98
CA ILE A 728 21.67 2.42 -3.43
C ILE A 728 21.43 0.99 -3.98
N HIS A 729 20.27 0.38 -3.74
CA HIS A 729 19.87 -0.82 -4.49
C HIS A 729 19.42 -0.45 -5.91
N ILE A 730 19.96 -1.16 -6.90
CA ILE A 730 19.62 -1.01 -8.31
C ILE A 730 18.64 -2.13 -8.68
N SER A 731 17.51 -1.78 -9.27
CA SER A 731 16.54 -2.75 -9.76
C SER A 731 17.13 -3.55 -10.91
N CYS A 732 17.08 -4.88 -10.81
CA CYS A 732 17.58 -5.77 -11.86
C CYS A 732 16.73 -5.74 -13.15
N LEU A 733 15.54 -5.12 -13.12
CA LEU A 733 14.65 -5.02 -14.28
C LEU A 733 14.95 -3.81 -15.16
N ASN A 734 15.24 -2.65 -14.55
CA ASN A 734 15.38 -1.37 -15.26
C ASN A 734 16.75 -0.69 -15.07
N GLY A 735 17.61 -1.21 -14.18
CA GLY A 735 18.92 -0.62 -13.90
C GLY A 735 18.86 0.72 -13.16
N LEU A 736 17.70 1.13 -12.66
CA LEU A 736 17.50 2.37 -11.90
C LEU A 736 17.58 2.12 -10.40
N LYS A 737 17.90 3.18 -9.64
CA LYS A 737 17.88 3.14 -8.18
C LYS A 737 16.45 2.97 -7.67
N ILE A 738 16.26 2.04 -6.74
CA ILE A 738 14.95 1.78 -6.13
C ILE A 738 14.64 2.91 -5.13
N GLN A 739 13.41 3.43 -5.19
CA GLN A 739 12.85 4.34 -4.19
C GLN A 739 11.77 3.59 -3.42
N GLY A 740 11.72 3.79 -2.09
CA GLY A 740 10.77 3.09 -1.22
C GLY A 740 11.16 1.63 -0.91
N PRO A 741 10.18 0.75 -0.64
CA PRO A 741 10.44 -0.61 -0.19
C PRO A 741 11.08 -1.50 -1.27
N VAL A 742 12.10 -2.24 -0.87
CA VAL A 742 12.89 -3.14 -1.72
C VAL A 742 12.43 -4.59 -1.54
N TYR A 743 12.33 -5.33 -2.63
CA TYR A 743 12.07 -6.77 -2.61
C TYR A 743 13.30 -7.52 -3.14
N PHE A 744 13.89 -8.38 -2.31
CA PHE A 744 15.03 -9.22 -2.70
C PHE A 744 14.56 -10.52 -3.34
N LEU A 745 15.22 -10.91 -4.43
CA LEU A 745 14.98 -12.16 -5.13
C LEU A 745 15.67 -13.33 -4.43
N GLU A 746 15.42 -14.55 -4.92
CA GLU A 746 15.87 -15.80 -4.29
C GLU A 746 17.40 -15.94 -4.14
N ASP A 747 18.18 -15.17 -4.90
CA ASP A 747 19.64 -15.16 -4.84
C ASP A 747 20.18 -14.29 -3.70
N GLY A 748 19.32 -13.54 -3.01
CA GLY A 748 19.67 -12.59 -1.95
C GLY A 748 20.53 -11.41 -2.41
N LYS A 749 20.74 -11.24 -3.72
CA LYS A 749 21.62 -10.21 -4.30
C LYS A 749 20.87 -9.31 -5.26
N SER A 750 20.03 -9.88 -6.10
CA SER A 750 19.22 -9.15 -7.05
C SER A 750 18.00 -8.61 -6.31
N ALA A 751 17.68 -7.35 -6.58
CA ALA A 751 16.57 -6.66 -5.95
C ALA A 751 15.71 -5.97 -7.00
N ILE A 752 14.43 -5.81 -6.70
CA ILE A 752 13.45 -5.05 -7.48
C ILE A 752 12.64 -4.15 -6.54
N SER A 753 12.01 -3.11 -7.06
CA SER A 753 11.06 -2.33 -6.25
C SER A 753 9.88 -3.21 -5.86
N LEU A 754 9.29 -3.00 -4.68
CA LEU A 754 8.10 -3.76 -4.27
C LEU A 754 6.94 -3.58 -5.26
N ASN A 755 6.79 -2.37 -5.84
CA ASN A 755 5.78 -2.10 -6.85
C ASN A 755 5.98 -2.95 -8.11
N ASP A 756 7.21 -3.00 -8.63
CA ASP A 756 7.53 -3.83 -9.79
C ASP A 756 7.37 -5.32 -9.46
N ALA A 757 7.69 -5.74 -8.23
CA ALA A 757 7.47 -7.11 -7.77
C ALA A 757 5.98 -7.49 -7.80
N LEU A 758 5.10 -6.64 -7.28
CA LEU A 758 3.65 -6.84 -7.28
C LEU A 758 3.09 -6.88 -8.70
N MET A 759 3.46 -5.90 -9.54
CA MET A 759 3.04 -5.86 -10.94
C MET A 759 3.52 -7.11 -11.69
N TRP A 760 4.77 -7.55 -11.44
CA TRP A 760 5.33 -8.77 -12.02
C TRP A 760 4.56 -10.01 -11.58
N ALA A 761 4.37 -10.22 -10.28
CA ALA A 761 3.68 -11.40 -9.73
C ALA A 761 2.21 -11.51 -10.18
N LYS A 762 1.57 -10.38 -10.51
CA LYS A 762 0.21 -10.33 -11.08
C LYS A 762 0.13 -10.85 -12.52
N VAL A 763 1.22 -10.81 -13.30
CA VAL A 763 1.24 -11.19 -14.74
C VAL A 763 2.14 -12.39 -15.05
N ASN A 764 3.16 -12.63 -14.23
CA ASN A 764 4.10 -13.74 -14.36
C ASN A 764 4.44 -14.29 -12.96
N PRO A 765 4.06 -15.54 -12.65
CA PRO A 765 4.27 -16.13 -11.33
C PRO A 765 5.73 -16.50 -11.06
N PHE A 766 6.59 -16.56 -12.08
CA PHE A 766 7.98 -16.98 -11.94
C PHE A 766 8.94 -15.80 -11.72
N SER A 767 10.01 -16.06 -10.98
CA SER A 767 11.07 -15.08 -10.72
C SER A 767 11.73 -14.58 -12.02
N PRO A 768 12.07 -13.29 -12.11
CA PRO A 768 12.80 -12.72 -13.24
C PRO A 768 14.21 -13.33 -13.43
N LEU A 769 14.75 -14.09 -12.47
CA LEU A 769 16.02 -14.80 -12.65
C LEU A 769 15.90 -16.05 -13.54
N GLY A 770 14.68 -16.51 -13.84
CA GLY A 770 14.43 -17.64 -14.73
C GLY A 770 14.79 -19.00 -14.13
N THR A 771 14.92 -19.08 -12.81
CA THR A 771 15.25 -20.30 -12.04
C THR A 771 14.08 -21.30 -12.00
N GLY A 772 12.85 -20.84 -12.23
CA GLY A 772 11.63 -21.62 -12.02
C GLY A 772 11.06 -21.51 -10.60
N ILE A 773 11.70 -20.72 -9.73
CA ILE A 773 11.16 -20.33 -8.42
C ILE A 773 10.08 -19.28 -8.64
N ARG A 774 9.02 -19.32 -7.82
CA ARG A 774 7.91 -18.38 -7.89
C ARG A 774 8.16 -17.12 -7.07
N LEU A 775 7.68 -15.99 -7.58
CA LEU A 775 7.74 -14.69 -6.91
C LEU A 775 6.43 -14.44 -6.14
N ASN A 776 6.50 -14.14 -4.85
CA ASN A 776 5.33 -13.73 -4.08
C ASN A 776 5.63 -12.51 -3.19
N PRO A 777 5.28 -11.31 -3.65
CA PRO A 777 5.48 -10.06 -2.93
C PRO A 777 4.25 -9.54 -2.16
N PHE A 778 3.15 -10.31 -2.08
CA PHE A 778 1.86 -9.88 -1.52
C PHE A 778 1.81 -9.84 0.02
#